data_AF-A0A7X1A3V3-F1
#
_entry.id   AF-A0A7X1A3V3-F1
#
_cell.length_a   1.000
_cell.length_b   1.000
_cell.length_c   1.000
_cell.angle_alpha   90.00
_cell.angle_beta   90.00
_cell.angle_gamma   90.00
#
_symmetry.space_group_name_H-M   'P 1'
#
loop_
_entity.id
_entity.type
_entity.pdbx_description
1 polymer ?
#
loop_
_entity_poly.entity_id
_entity_poly.type
_entity_poly.pdbx_seq_one_letter_code
_entity_poly.pdbx_strand_id
1 'polypeptide(L)'
;MKKLVKSAVVFTSLAFIGASATMITEKASAASTETVQSVDDQSIYIPQGVRDGTATEEHDGFEDGTNSALNSVPLLRATTGYPDVNSYIKSNKFSSASIEKQLQSQFPKFNYRNGYGKPEGIVIHETANNSSTITGEISYMSRNYNNAFVHSFVDKSRIIQIHPTENGVWGAGQYANSRFIQVELVRSKTFDEFARSINNYAYYAAYLLDQYNLPVDSAHNDGKGTVWSHDSVTRYLGGTTHTDPVSYFNQWGYNFNSFVTLINEKYNAIQASKVTYDKIEYDKGVTAYARVKTAPYNAVWTKPYKTEGAKLVNPLSSYVGKNMRILREAKTPITTWYQFSIDGKTIGWVDTRALDTFYKQSMETPANLTRYVVPNKASESYYKVPVADADVKWGSLSTYKNEKLTVDKQATVEGQLWYRVSAGSTFIGWTKAANLTATSPFDKIEYDKGVTAYARVKTAPGNAVWTKPYKTEGANLVNQLSVYAGKNMRILREAKTPITTWYQFSIDGKTIGWVDTRALDTFYKQSMETPANLTRYVVANKASEAYYKVPVADADVKWGTLATYKNEKLTVDKQATVEGQLWYRVSAGSTFIGWTKAANLTATSPFDPIEYDKGVTAYARVKTAPGNAVWTKPYKTEGATLVNQLSVYAGKNMRILREAKTPITTWYQFSIDGKVIGWVDTRPLDTFYKQSMETPTNLTRYVIPSKTGEAYYKVPVVDADVKWGTLATYKNEKLTVDSQATVEGQLWYRIRTSTTFIGWTKASNLSATK
;
A
#
# COMPACT_ATOMS: atom_id res chain seq x y z
N MET A 1 -14.64 24.88 9.74
CA MET A 1 -13.58 25.90 9.52
C MET A 1 -12.45 25.24 8.73
N LYS A 2 -12.30 25.58 7.43
CA LYS A 2 -11.12 26.25 6.81
C LYS A 2 -9.79 25.49 7.06
N LYS A 3 -8.94 25.08 6.10
CA LYS A 3 -8.71 25.37 4.66
C LYS A 3 -7.72 24.28 4.15
N LEU A 4 -7.96 23.65 2.99
CA LEU A 4 -7.27 23.87 1.70
C LEU A 4 -5.74 23.59 1.68
N VAL A 5 -5.32 22.56 0.93
CA VAL A 5 -4.26 22.68 -0.11
C VAL A 5 -4.62 21.78 -1.31
N LYS A 6 -4.81 22.42 -2.45
CA LYS A 6 -4.95 21.84 -3.80
C LYS A 6 -3.55 21.71 -4.41
N SER A 7 -3.26 20.61 -5.11
CA SER A 7 -2.21 20.58 -6.14
C SER A 7 -2.82 20.03 -7.41
N ALA A 8 -3.22 20.95 -8.29
CA ALA A 8 -3.60 20.67 -9.66
C ALA A 8 -2.33 20.74 -10.53
N VAL A 9 -2.03 19.64 -11.23
CA VAL A 9 -1.02 19.61 -12.29
C VAL A 9 -1.69 20.15 -13.55
N VAL A 10 -1.24 21.32 -13.99
CA VAL A 10 -1.67 21.97 -15.24
C VAL A 10 -0.97 21.29 -16.40
N PHE A 11 -1.71 20.56 -17.23
CA PHE A 11 -1.28 20.19 -18.58
C PHE A 11 -1.53 21.39 -19.49
N THR A 12 -0.46 21.99 -19.98
CA THR A 12 -0.48 22.96 -21.08
C THR A 12 -0.76 22.21 -22.38
N SER A 13 -2.02 22.24 -22.82
CA SER A 13 -2.43 21.87 -24.17
C SER A 13 -1.98 22.95 -25.15
N LEU A 14 -0.86 22.71 -25.84
CA LEU A 14 -0.46 23.50 -27.00
C LEU A 14 -1.27 23.02 -28.21
N ALA A 15 -2.30 23.79 -28.58
CA ALA A 15 -3.07 23.56 -29.79
C ALA A 15 -2.21 23.93 -31.01
N PHE A 16 -1.67 22.92 -31.69
CA PHE A 16 -1.19 23.07 -33.07
C PHE A 16 -2.42 23.09 -33.98
N ILE A 17 -2.77 24.27 -34.50
CA ILE A 17 -3.67 24.41 -35.63
C ILE A 17 -2.90 23.92 -36.86
N GLY A 18 -3.03 22.64 -37.17
CA GLY A 18 -2.60 22.09 -38.45
C GLY A 18 -3.57 22.58 -39.52
N ALA A 19 -3.18 23.62 -40.25
CA ALA A 19 -3.81 23.93 -41.52
C ALA A 19 -3.53 22.78 -42.48
N SER A 20 -4.55 22.00 -42.80
CA SER A 20 -4.52 20.99 -43.85
C SER A 20 -4.21 21.67 -45.17
N ALA A 21 -2.98 21.51 -45.67
CA ALA A 21 -2.67 21.82 -47.06
C ALA A 21 -3.35 20.75 -47.92
N THR A 22 -4.49 21.11 -48.49
CA THR A 22 -5.16 20.38 -49.55
C THR A 22 -4.16 20.23 -50.71
N MET A 23 -3.62 19.03 -50.92
CA MET A 23 -2.95 18.74 -52.19
C MET A 23 -4.02 18.73 -53.27
N ILE A 24 -4.10 19.82 -54.02
CA ILE A 24 -4.75 19.84 -55.32
C ILE A 24 -3.86 19.01 -56.24
N THR A 25 -4.23 17.75 -56.45
CA THR A 25 -3.80 17.00 -57.64
C THR A 25 -4.46 17.65 -58.84
N GLU A 26 -3.74 18.53 -59.54
CA GLU A 26 -4.09 18.91 -60.90
C GLU A 26 -3.93 17.67 -61.80
N LYS A 27 -5.07 17.02 -62.05
CA LYS A 27 -5.26 16.17 -63.22
C LYS A 27 -4.99 17.04 -64.44
N ALA A 28 -4.08 16.59 -65.32
CA ALA A 28 -3.98 17.12 -66.67
C ALA A 28 -5.38 17.05 -67.32
N SER A 29 -6.00 18.21 -67.46
CA SER A 29 -7.22 18.38 -68.24
C SER A 29 -6.89 18.09 -69.69
N ALA A 30 -7.58 17.11 -70.25
CA ALA A 30 -7.67 16.95 -71.68
C ALA A 30 -8.36 18.17 -72.31
N ALA A 31 -8.09 18.35 -73.61
CA ALA A 31 -8.67 19.28 -74.57
C ALA A 31 -8.10 20.71 -74.59
N SER A 32 -7.15 20.93 -75.49
CA SER A 32 -7.26 22.02 -76.45
C SER A 32 -7.06 21.44 -77.86
N THR A 33 -8.16 21.27 -78.57
CA THR A 33 -8.19 21.10 -80.03
C THR A 33 -7.75 22.40 -80.67
N GLU A 34 -6.47 22.49 -81.05
CA GLU A 34 -6.05 23.31 -82.18
C GLU A 34 -5.40 22.39 -83.21
N THR A 35 -5.84 22.58 -84.45
CA THR A 35 -5.54 21.79 -85.63
C THR A 35 -4.04 21.67 -85.89
N VAL A 36 -3.50 20.46 -85.71
CA VAL A 36 -2.16 20.07 -86.14
C VAL A 36 -2.20 19.80 -87.65
N GLN A 37 -1.50 20.63 -88.44
CA GLN A 37 -1.19 20.30 -89.83
C GLN A 37 -0.22 19.11 -89.90
N SER A 38 -0.40 18.26 -90.90
CA SER A 38 0.26 16.96 -91.05
C SER A 38 1.78 17.04 -91.16
N VAL A 39 2.40 16.02 -90.57
CA VAL A 39 3.83 15.82 -90.38
C VAL A 39 4.43 15.11 -91.59
N ASP A 40 5.49 15.69 -92.19
CA ASP A 40 6.62 14.90 -92.70
C ASP A 40 7.94 15.67 -92.94
N ASP A 41 8.08 16.94 -92.50
CA ASP A 41 9.32 17.70 -92.79
C ASP A 41 9.75 18.72 -91.69
N GLN A 42 9.28 18.57 -90.45
CA GLN A 42 9.50 19.59 -89.38
C GLN A 42 10.59 19.26 -88.35
N SER A 43 11.18 18.07 -88.36
CA SER A 43 12.27 17.72 -87.42
C SER A 43 13.64 18.28 -87.82
N ILE A 44 13.73 18.84 -89.03
CA ILE A 44 14.88 19.60 -89.54
C ILE A 44 14.39 21.02 -89.88
N TYR A 45 13.83 21.72 -88.89
CA TYR A 45 13.57 23.15 -89.07
C TYR A 45 14.91 23.91 -88.98
N ILE A 46 15.25 24.58 -90.08
CA ILE A 46 16.39 25.49 -90.19
C ILE A 46 15.91 26.89 -89.76
N PRO A 47 16.56 27.57 -88.79
CA PRO A 47 16.22 28.94 -88.37
C PRO A 47 15.99 29.86 -89.56
N GLN A 48 15.04 30.80 -89.47
CA GLN A 48 14.70 31.67 -90.60
C GLN A 48 15.94 32.42 -91.11
N GLY A 49 16.84 32.86 -90.22
CA GLY A 49 18.10 33.49 -90.62
C GLY A 49 19.00 32.61 -91.48
N VAL A 50 19.03 31.30 -91.22
CA VAL A 50 19.80 30.30 -91.98
C VAL A 50 19.08 29.91 -93.28
N ARG A 51 17.74 29.85 -93.28
CA ARG A 51 16.92 29.66 -94.50
C ARG A 51 17.05 30.82 -95.48
N ASP A 52 17.07 32.04 -94.96
CA ASP A 52 17.09 33.28 -95.74
C ASP A 52 18.52 33.74 -96.09
N GLY A 53 19.55 32.97 -95.72
CA GLY A 53 20.96 33.22 -96.03
C GLY A 53 21.59 34.40 -95.28
N THR A 54 20.98 34.83 -94.17
CA THR A 54 21.44 35.93 -93.31
C THR A 54 22.24 35.47 -92.08
N ALA A 55 22.31 34.15 -91.85
CA ALA A 55 23.15 33.46 -90.87
C ALA A 55 23.62 32.11 -91.46
N THR A 56 24.72 31.54 -90.96
CA THR A 56 25.20 30.20 -91.40
C THR A 56 24.75 29.13 -90.41
N GLU A 57 24.69 27.86 -90.85
CA GLU A 57 24.43 26.73 -89.94
C GLU A 57 25.44 26.62 -88.79
N GLU A 58 26.62 27.24 -88.94
CA GLU A 58 27.69 27.29 -87.94
C GLU A 58 27.57 28.48 -86.98
N HIS A 59 26.66 29.42 -87.25
CA HIS A 59 26.54 30.70 -86.54
C HIS A 59 25.05 31.01 -86.27
N ASP A 60 24.60 30.80 -85.03
CA ASP A 60 23.20 30.95 -84.59
C ASP A 60 22.71 32.41 -84.49
N GLY A 61 23.50 33.37 -84.98
CA GLY A 61 23.22 34.80 -84.93
C GLY A 61 23.41 35.46 -83.56
N PHE A 62 23.99 34.76 -82.57
CA PHE A 62 24.39 35.32 -81.29
C PHE A 62 25.92 35.24 -81.19
N GLU A 63 26.60 36.32 -81.60
CA GLU A 63 28.06 36.39 -81.51
C GLU A 63 28.54 36.41 -80.04
N ASP A 64 29.15 35.32 -79.60
CA ASP A 64 30.10 35.32 -78.50
C ASP A 64 31.25 36.26 -78.89
N GLY A 65 31.47 37.31 -78.11
CA GLY A 65 32.47 38.35 -78.42
C GLY A 65 33.84 37.78 -78.83
N THR A 66 34.13 37.88 -80.13
CA THR A 66 35.41 37.79 -80.84
C THR A 66 36.32 36.57 -80.63
N ASN A 67 36.45 35.81 -81.73
CA ASN A 67 37.63 35.10 -82.25
C ASN A 67 38.87 35.00 -81.34
N SER A 68 39.18 33.77 -80.93
CA SER A 68 40.57 33.31 -80.82
C SER A 68 40.64 31.85 -81.23
N ALA A 69 41.18 31.64 -82.43
CA ALA A 69 41.59 30.35 -82.94
C ALA A 69 42.53 29.65 -81.94
N LEU A 70 42.35 28.33 -81.87
CA LEU A 70 43.06 27.37 -81.04
C LEU A 70 44.57 27.65 -80.90
N ASN A 71 45.01 27.79 -79.66
CA ASN A 71 46.30 27.28 -79.23
C ASN A 71 46.07 26.41 -77.99
N SER A 72 46.61 25.20 -78.00
CA SER A 72 46.68 24.33 -76.83
C SER A 72 47.41 25.06 -75.69
N VAL A 73 46.65 25.65 -74.77
CA VAL A 73 47.23 26.24 -73.56
C VAL A 73 47.51 25.09 -72.60
N PRO A 74 48.78 24.88 -72.17
CA PRO A 74 49.06 23.91 -71.13
C PRO A 74 48.23 24.27 -69.88
N LEU A 75 47.78 23.25 -69.16
CA LEU A 75 47.12 23.30 -67.85
C LEU A 75 47.99 24.05 -66.82
N LEU A 76 48.07 25.38 -66.95
CA LEU A 76 48.51 26.28 -65.91
C LEU A 76 47.27 26.57 -65.08
N ARG A 77 47.19 25.92 -63.91
CA ARG A 77 46.29 26.31 -62.84
C ARG A 77 46.49 27.81 -62.55
N ALA A 78 45.63 28.65 -63.10
CA ALA A 78 45.36 29.94 -62.49
C ALA A 78 44.59 29.63 -61.21
N THR A 79 45.30 29.53 -60.09
CA THR A 79 44.73 29.48 -58.75
C THR A 79 43.99 30.78 -58.47
N THR A 80 42.74 30.91 -58.91
CA THR A 80 41.78 31.82 -58.29
C THR A 80 41.41 31.19 -56.95
N GLY A 81 41.60 31.92 -55.85
CA GLY A 81 41.43 31.41 -54.47
C GLY A 81 39.98 31.14 -54.06
N TYR A 82 39.13 30.67 -54.98
CA TYR A 82 37.73 30.38 -54.72
C TYR A 82 37.54 29.02 -54.02
N PRO A 83 36.57 28.90 -53.08
CA PRO A 83 36.18 27.62 -52.49
C PRO A 83 35.68 26.60 -53.53
N ASP A 84 35.69 25.31 -53.18
CA ASP A 84 34.96 24.29 -53.95
C ASP A 84 33.46 24.63 -53.96
N VAL A 85 32.91 24.85 -55.16
CA VAL A 85 31.55 25.38 -55.35
C VAL A 85 30.49 24.44 -54.76
N ASN A 86 30.61 23.12 -54.99
CA ASN A 86 29.64 22.15 -54.46
C ASN A 86 29.68 22.07 -52.94
N SER A 87 30.87 22.07 -52.35
CA SER A 87 31.06 22.11 -50.90
C SER A 87 30.51 23.42 -50.32
N TYR A 88 30.74 24.55 -50.99
CA TYR A 88 30.23 25.85 -50.57
C TYR A 88 28.69 25.93 -50.63
N ILE A 89 28.07 25.39 -51.68
CA ILE A 89 26.60 25.29 -51.80
C ILE A 89 26.04 24.48 -50.63
N LYS A 90 26.64 23.31 -50.34
CA LYS A 90 26.22 22.42 -49.24
C LYS A 90 26.42 23.06 -47.87
N SER A 91 27.56 23.69 -47.63
CA SER A 91 27.87 24.30 -46.33
C SER A 91 26.94 25.48 -46.02
N ASN A 92 26.60 26.27 -47.04
CA ASN A 92 25.69 27.40 -46.90
C ASN A 92 24.19 27.02 -46.99
N LYS A 93 23.88 25.73 -47.26
CA LYS A 93 22.51 25.19 -47.28
C LYS A 93 21.56 25.99 -48.18
N PHE A 94 22.00 26.33 -49.39
CA PHE A 94 21.18 27.10 -50.31
C PHE A 94 19.88 26.38 -50.66
N SER A 95 18.75 27.10 -50.53
CA SER A 95 17.48 26.68 -51.11
C SER A 95 17.50 26.90 -52.63
N SER A 96 16.86 26.01 -53.38
CA SER A 96 16.62 26.25 -54.81
C SER A 96 15.49 27.26 -55.00
N ALA A 97 15.60 28.09 -56.03
CA ALA A 97 14.50 28.95 -56.48
C ALA A 97 13.29 28.12 -56.94
N SER A 98 12.09 28.70 -56.82
CA SER A 98 10.89 28.16 -57.45
C SER A 98 10.97 28.29 -58.98
N ILE A 99 10.34 27.36 -59.69
CA ILE A 99 10.26 27.40 -61.14
C ILE A 99 9.11 28.33 -61.54
N GLU A 100 9.44 29.44 -62.18
CA GLU A 100 8.49 30.39 -62.75
C GLU A 100 8.19 30.03 -64.21
N LYS A 101 6.95 30.25 -64.67
CA LYS A 101 6.57 30.10 -66.08
C LYS A 101 6.21 31.46 -66.67
N GLN A 102 6.97 31.89 -67.67
CA GLN A 102 6.77 33.12 -68.44
C GLN A 102 6.77 32.80 -69.93
N LEU A 103 5.82 31.93 -70.33
CA LEU A 103 5.75 31.37 -71.68
C LEU A 103 5.52 32.45 -72.73
N GLN A 104 6.33 32.45 -73.79
CA GLN A 104 6.20 33.38 -74.91
C GLN A 104 5.31 32.76 -76.00
N SER A 105 4.14 33.33 -76.24
CA SER A 105 3.15 32.80 -77.19
C SER A 105 3.62 32.86 -78.65
N GLN A 106 4.52 33.80 -78.98
CA GLN A 106 5.07 33.98 -80.32
C GLN A 106 6.11 32.94 -80.72
N PHE A 107 6.59 32.12 -79.78
CA PHE A 107 7.59 31.10 -80.10
C PHE A 107 6.96 29.93 -80.85
N PRO A 108 7.60 29.44 -81.92
CA PRO A 108 7.11 28.29 -82.67
C PRO A 108 7.18 27.05 -81.79
N LYS A 109 6.18 26.18 -81.93
CA LYS A 109 6.10 24.89 -81.22
C LYS A 109 6.28 23.77 -82.23
N PHE A 110 7.32 22.97 -82.04
CA PHE A 110 7.60 21.80 -82.86
C PHE A 110 8.03 20.64 -81.96
N ASN A 111 8.01 19.43 -82.52
CA ASN A 111 8.32 18.22 -81.76
C ASN A 111 9.83 17.95 -81.76
N TYR A 112 10.31 17.26 -80.72
CA TYR A 112 11.57 16.55 -80.80
C TYR A 112 11.50 15.44 -81.86
N ARG A 113 12.65 14.90 -82.27
CA ARG A 113 12.73 13.82 -83.27
C ARG A 113 11.98 12.55 -82.87
N ASN A 114 11.77 12.32 -81.57
CA ASN A 114 11.02 11.17 -81.07
C ASN A 114 9.53 11.47 -80.80
N GLY A 115 9.08 12.70 -81.08
CA GLY A 115 7.71 13.18 -80.87
C GLY A 115 7.56 14.18 -79.72
N TYR A 116 6.35 14.67 -79.54
CA TYR A 116 5.97 15.58 -78.45
C TYR A 116 6.31 14.99 -77.07
N GLY A 117 6.88 15.78 -76.17
CA GLY A 117 7.16 15.38 -74.79
C GLY A 117 8.28 14.33 -74.64
N LYS A 118 9.10 14.12 -75.67
CA LYS A 118 10.15 13.09 -75.69
C LYS A 118 11.56 13.66 -75.92
N PRO A 119 12.04 14.56 -75.04
CA PRO A 119 13.45 14.94 -75.02
C PRO A 119 14.33 13.74 -74.63
N GLU A 120 15.56 13.73 -75.13
CA GLU A 120 16.58 12.72 -74.83
C GLU A 120 17.56 13.17 -73.74
N GLY A 121 17.47 14.42 -73.32
CA GLY A 121 18.43 15.04 -72.42
C GLY A 121 18.29 16.55 -72.34
N ILE A 122 19.29 17.18 -71.72
CA ILE A 122 19.36 18.62 -71.48
C ILE A 122 20.71 19.14 -71.94
N VAL A 123 20.73 20.24 -72.69
CA VAL A 123 21.94 21.04 -72.99
C VAL A 123 22.04 22.17 -71.99
N ILE A 124 23.25 22.29 -71.46
CA ILE A 124 23.65 23.28 -70.48
C ILE A 124 24.38 24.40 -71.22
N HIS A 125 23.86 25.61 -71.13
CA HIS A 125 24.36 26.81 -71.77
C HIS A 125 24.77 27.90 -70.77
N GLU A 126 25.46 28.93 -71.27
CA GLU A 126 25.57 30.21 -70.59
C GLU A 126 25.51 31.38 -71.59
N THR A 127 24.97 32.52 -71.16
CA THR A 127 24.50 33.58 -72.06
C THR A 127 25.58 34.43 -72.73
N ALA A 128 26.86 34.11 -72.51
CA ALA A 128 28.06 34.80 -72.99
C ALA A 128 28.19 36.30 -72.68
N ASN A 129 27.23 36.87 -71.93
CA ASN A 129 27.11 38.30 -71.70
C ASN A 129 27.33 38.67 -70.23
N ASN A 130 28.50 39.25 -69.92
CA ASN A 130 28.88 39.62 -68.54
C ASN A 130 28.02 40.75 -67.93
N SER A 131 27.26 41.46 -68.75
CA SER A 131 26.51 42.66 -68.36
C SER A 131 25.00 42.47 -68.29
N SER A 132 24.48 41.34 -68.79
CA SER A 132 23.05 41.13 -68.91
C SER A 132 22.38 40.74 -67.59
N THR A 133 21.05 40.70 -67.63
CA THR A 133 20.19 40.19 -66.56
C THR A 133 19.23 39.18 -67.17
N ILE A 134 18.70 38.25 -66.37
CA ILE A 134 17.75 37.25 -66.87
C ILE A 134 16.54 37.86 -67.59
N THR A 135 16.02 39.01 -67.12
CA THR A 135 14.94 39.73 -67.81
C THR A 135 15.41 40.34 -69.13
N GLY A 136 16.64 40.86 -69.17
CA GLY A 136 17.25 41.42 -70.37
C GLY A 136 17.47 40.36 -71.45
N GLU A 137 17.98 39.18 -71.06
CA GLU A 137 18.18 38.04 -71.94
C GLU A 137 16.84 37.53 -72.50
N ILE A 138 15.85 37.30 -71.64
CA ILE A 138 14.50 36.92 -72.08
C ILE A 138 13.92 37.96 -73.04
N SER A 139 14.05 39.26 -72.74
CA SER A 139 13.51 40.34 -73.59
C SER A 139 14.24 40.47 -74.93
N TYR A 140 15.56 40.24 -74.95
CA TYR A 140 16.34 40.23 -76.18
C TYR A 140 15.96 39.02 -77.03
N MET A 141 15.92 37.84 -76.44
CA MET A 141 15.62 36.61 -77.14
C MET A 141 14.16 36.57 -77.63
N SER A 142 13.20 37.09 -76.84
CA SER A 142 11.83 37.24 -77.31
C SER A 142 11.72 38.10 -78.57
N ARG A 143 12.56 39.15 -78.72
CA ARG A 143 12.58 40.00 -79.92
C ARG A 143 13.30 39.36 -81.11
N ASN A 144 14.27 38.48 -80.83
CA ASN A 144 15.14 37.86 -81.84
C ASN A 144 14.90 36.35 -82.00
N TYR A 145 13.71 35.86 -81.63
CA TYR A 145 13.41 34.42 -81.54
C TYR A 145 13.50 33.68 -82.89
N ASN A 146 13.41 34.40 -84.01
CA ASN A 146 13.61 33.85 -85.35
C ASN A 146 15.06 33.38 -85.60
N ASN A 147 16.01 33.83 -84.76
CA ASN A 147 17.41 33.40 -84.79
C ASN A 147 17.65 32.28 -83.78
N ALA A 148 17.38 32.55 -82.50
CA ALA A 148 17.50 31.55 -81.44
C ALA A 148 16.51 31.80 -80.30
N PHE A 149 16.05 30.72 -79.67
CA PHE A 149 15.37 30.74 -78.39
C PHE A 149 15.63 29.44 -77.62
N VAL A 150 15.60 29.51 -76.28
CA VAL A 150 15.79 28.35 -75.38
C VAL A 150 14.56 28.08 -74.51
N HIS A 151 14.54 26.97 -73.77
CA HIS A 151 13.42 26.61 -72.90
C HIS A 151 13.34 27.46 -71.65
N SER A 152 14.49 27.76 -71.04
CA SER A 152 14.53 28.36 -69.70
C SER A 152 15.81 29.12 -69.45
N PHE A 153 15.75 30.07 -68.53
CA PHE A 153 16.92 30.75 -67.97
C PHE A 153 17.01 30.49 -66.48
N VAL A 154 18.24 30.44 -65.99
CA VAL A 154 18.57 30.34 -64.58
C VAL A 154 19.55 31.45 -64.22
N ASP A 155 19.29 32.12 -63.11
CA ASP A 155 20.25 33.01 -62.45
C ASP A 155 20.40 32.66 -60.96
N LYS A 156 21.14 33.50 -60.23
CA LYS A 156 21.38 33.36 -58.79
C LYS A 156 20.11 33.30 -57.92
N SER A 157 18.97 33.73 -58.44
CA SER A 157 17.73 33.97 -57.69
C SER A 157 16.47 33.35 -58.33
N ARG A 158 16.47 33.12 -59.64
CA ARG A 158 15.27 32.73 -60.39
C ARG A 158 15.56 31.60 -61.38
N ILE A 159 14.54 30.78 -61.60
CA ILE A 159 14.46 29.79 -62.68
C ILE A 159 13.20 30.15 -63.46
N ILE A 160 13.35 30.55 -64.72
CA ILE A 160 12.24 31.03 -65.54
C ILE A 160 12.15 30.18 -66.81
N GLN A 161 11.07 29.42 -66.92
CA GLN A 161 10.72 28.70 -68.13
C GLN A 161 9.93 29.61 -69.07
N ILE A 162 10.42 29.78 -70.30
CA ILE A 162 9.83 30.66 -71.30
C ILE A 162 9.27 29.91 -72.53
N HIS A 163 9.57 28.61 -72.65
CA HIS A 163 8.98 27.72 -73.65
C HIS A 163 8.61 26.36 -73.02
N PRO A 164 7.49 25.71 -73.43
CA PRO A 164 7.15 24.36 -72.96
C PRO A 164 8.27 23.36 -73.24
N THR A 165 8.64 22.53 -72.25
CA THR A 165 9.74 21.56 -72.40
C THR A 165 9.34 20.34 -73.20
N GLU A 166 8.05 20.19 -73.49
CA GLU A 166 7.50 19.16 -74.36
C GLU A 166 7.75 19.42 -75.86
N ASN A 167 8.13 20.66 -76.20
CA ASN A 167 8.45 21.10 -77.56
C ASN A 167 9.96 21.39 -77.71
N GLY A 168 10.48 21.30 -78.93
CA GLY A 168 11.87 21.67 -79.24
C GLY A 168 12.07 23.20 -79.26
N VAL A 169 13.33 23.62 -79.25
CA VAL A 169 13.76 25.04 -79.33
C VAL A 169 14.93 25.21 -80.30
N TRP A 170 15.35 26.44 -80.59
CA TRP A 170 16.48 26.73 -81.47
C TRP A 170 17.62 27.40 -80.70
N GLY A 171 18.55 26.64 -80.12
CA GLY A 171 19.65 27.26 -79.35
C GLY A 171 20.93 26.43 -79.27
N ALA A 172 21.02 25.28 -79.93
CA ALA A 172 22.23 24.44 -79.91
C ALA A 172 22.53 23.75 -81.25
N GLY A 173 22.08 24.33 -82.36
CA GLY A 173 22.20 23.72 -83.69
C GLY A 173 21.18 22.63 -83.99
N GLN A 174 20.97 22.35 -85.28
CA GLN A 174 19.86 21.50 -85.75
C GLN A 174 19.79 20.11 -85.10
N TYR A 175 20.94 19.49 -84.86
CA TYR A 175 20.99 18.14 -84.30
C TYR A 175 20.61 18.10 -82.81
N ALA A 176 21.02 19.08 -82.01
CA ALA A 176 20.64 19.14 -80.59
C ALA A 176 19.23 19.71 -80.38
N ASN A 177 18.78 20.65 -81.22
CA ASN A 177 17.41 21.20 -81.19
C ASN A 177 16.35 20.10 -81.31
N SER A 178 16.62 19.08 -82.12
CA SER A 178 15.72 17.94 -82.29
C SER A 178 15.73 16.94 -81.12
N ARG A 179 16.63 17.10 -80.13
CA ARG A 179 16.90 16.08 -79.10
C ARG A 179 16.74 16.57 -77.67
N PHE A 180 17.10 17.81 -77.36
CA PHE A 180 17.37 18.19 -75.98
C PHE A 180 16.60 19.43 -75.51
N ILE A 181 16.27 19.45 -74.22
CA ILE A 181 15.88 20.67 -73.53
C ILE A 181 17.09 21.58 -73.40
N GLN A 182 16.98 22.87 -73.62
CA GLN A 182 18.09 23.82 -73.59
C GLN A 182 17.83 24.88 -72.54
N VAL A 183 18.79 25.06 -71.63
CA VAL A 183 18.64 25.96 -70.49
C VAL A 183 19.84 26.88 -70.44
N GLU A 184 19.60 28.17 -70.29
CA GLU A 184 20.62 29.21 -70.24
C GLU A 184 20.98 29.61 -68.82
N LEU A 185 22.28 29.73 -68.54
CA LEU A 185 22.79 30.29 -67.29
C LEU A 185 23.23 31.73 -67.49
N VAL A 186 22.58 32.66 -66.81
CA VAL A 186 22.97 34.08 -66.85
C VAL A 186 24.28 34.28 -66.10
N ARG A 187 25.24 34.95 -66.73
CA ARG A 187 26.55 35.21 -66.12
C ARG A 187 26.43 36.01 -64.80
N SER A 188 27.23 35.60 -63.83
CA SER A 188 27.23 36.08 -62.44
C SER A 188 28.38 37.06 -62.21
N LYS A 189 28.23 37.97 -61.24
CA LYS A 189 29.25 39.01 -60.96
C LYS A 189 30.17 38.69 -59.79
N THR A 190 29.76 37.75 -58.93
CA THR A 190 30.54 37.33 -57.75
C THR A 190 30.47 35.81 -57.59
N PHE A 191 31.39 35.26 -56.78
CA PHE A 191 31.43 33.82 -56.52
C PHE A 191 30.17 33.30 -55.83
N ASP A 192 29.59 34.06 -54.89
CA ASP A 192 28.34 33.66 -54.22
C ASP A 192 27.17 33.63 -55.20
N GLU A 193 27.10 34.62 -56.10
CA GLU A 193 26.09 34.64 -57.16
C GLU A 193 26.23 33.45 -58.10
N PHE A 194 27.46 33.10 -58.48
CA PHE A 194 27.76 31.92 -59.28
C PHE A 194 27.37 30.63 -58.55
N ALA A 195 27.72 30.48 -57.28
CA ALA A 195 27.38 29.28 -56.50
C ALA A 195 25.85 29.12 -56.34
N ARG A 196 25.10 30.21 -56.14
CA ARG A 196 23.63 30.18 -56.10
C ARG A 196 23.02 29.85 -57.45
N SER A 197 23.55 30.39 -58.54
CA SER A 197 23.06 30.10 -59.89
C SER A 197 23.32 28.64 -60.26
N ILE A 198 24.50 28.09 -59.92
CA ILE A 198 24.82 26.66 -60.05
C ILE A 198 23.89 25.77 -59.19
N ASN A 199 23.56 26.18 -57.96
CA ASN A 199 22.61 25.45 -57.11
C ASN A 199 21.22 25.34 -57.74
N ASN A 200 20.71 26.46 -58.27
CA ASN A 200 19.43 26.53 -58.97
C ASN A 200 19.45 25.71 -60.26
N TYR A 201 20.54 25.83 -61.00
CA TYR A 201 20.68 25.21 -62.31
C TYR A 201 20.78 23.69 -62.21
N ALA A 202 21.59 23.18 -61.28
CA ALA A 202 21.68 21.75 -61.03
C ALA A 202 20.36 21.18 -60.49
N TYR A 203 19.59 21.96 -59.70
CA TYR A 203 18.26 21.56 -59.26
C TYR A 203 17.28 21.47 -60.43
N TYR A 204 17.27 22.48 -61.30
CA TYR A 204 16.36 22.50 -62.43
C TYR A 204 16.67 21.38 -63.44
N ALA A 205 17.96 21.14 -63.72
CA ALA A 205 18.37 20.01 -64.55
C ALA A 205 17.95 18.66 -63.92
N ALA A 206 18.18 18.47 -62.61
CA ALA A 206 17.73 17.26 -61.90
C ALA A 206 16.21 17.09 -61.92
N TYR A 207 15.46 18.18 -61.75
CA TYR A 207 14.01 18.21 -61.83
C TYR A 207 13.52 17.79 -63.22
N LEU A 208 14.07 18.35 -64.29
CA LEU A 208 13.71 18.02 -65.66
C LEU A 208 14.06 16.57 -66.02
N LEU A 209 15.22 16.07 -65.59
CA LEU A 209 15.59 14.66 -65.77
C LEU A 209 14.60 13.74 -65.04
N ASP A 210 14.17 14.08 -63.82
CA ASP A 210 13.14 13.32 -63.09
C ASP A 210 11.78 13.39 -63.80
N GLN A 211 11.37 14.58 -64.27
CA GLN A 211 10.10 14.77 -64.97
C GLN A 211 9.95 13.88 -66.20
N TYR A 212 11.04 13.71 -66.96
CA TYR A 212 11.05 12.88 -68.18
C TYR A 212 11.58 11.46 -67.96
N ASN A 213 11.81 11.05 -66.70
CA ASN A 213 12.33 9.74 -66.34
C ASN A 213 13.66 9.40 -67.07
N LEU A 214 14.53 10.40 -67.19
CA LEU A 214 15.86 10.29 -67.77
C LEU A 214 16.90 10.10 -66.65
N PRO A 215 17.89 9.20 -66.79
CA PRO A 215 18.98 9.08 -65.82
C PRO A 215 19.88 10.32 -65.87
N VAL A 216 20.68 10.55 -64.84
CA VAL A 216 21.78 11.53 -64.90
C VAL A 216 22.99 10.85 -65.55
N ASP A 217 23.28 11.18 -66.80
CA ASP A 217 24.37 10.59 -67.59
C ASP A 217 25.08 11.69 -68.41
N SER A 218 26.39 11.85 -68.26
CA SER A 218 27.13 12.96 -68.87
C SER A 218 27.70 12.59 -70.22
N ALA A 219 27.30 13.34 -71.26
CA ALA A 219 27.85 13.20 -72.60
C ALA A 219 29.18 13.93 -72.82
N HIS A 220 29.72 14.59 -71.79
CA HIS A 220 30.85 15.53 -71.95
C HIS A 220 32.13 14.86 -72.46
N ASN A 221 32.36 13.58 -72.11
CA ASN A 221 33.60 12.86 -72.41
C ASN A 221 33.47 11.85 -73.56
N ASP A 222 32.26 11.39 -73.90
CA ASP A 222 32.06 10.28 -74.85
C ASP A 222 30.92 10.51 -75.87
N GLY A 223 30.23 11.65 -75.82
CA GLY A 223 29.13 11.98 -76.71
C GLY A 223 27.88 11.12 -76.50
N LYS A 224 27.70 10.51 -75.31
CA LYS A 224 26.53 9.70 -74.98
C LYS A 224 25.98 10.08 -73.61
N GLY A 225 24.66 10.21 -73.51
CA GLY A 225 24.00 10.49 -72.24
C GLY A 225 22.90 11.53 -72.36
N THR A 226 22.50 12.07 -71.22
CA THR A 226 21.31 12.90 -71.03
C THR A 226 21.65 14.31 -70.54
N VAL A 227 22.89 14.58 -70.16
CA VAL A 227 23.38 15.91 -69.75
C VAL A 227 24.54 16.32 -70.65
N TRP A 228 24.31 17.35 -71.46
CA TRP A 228 25.20 17.82 -72.50
C TRP A 228 25.66 19.26 -72.21
N SER A 229 26.92 19.57 -72.43
CA SER A 229 27.37 20.96 -72.63
C SER A 229 27.18 21.35 -74.11
N HIS A 230 27.05 22.63 -74.42
CA HIS A 230 27.07 23.07 -75.82
C HIS A 230 28.39 22.69 -76.51
N ASP A 231 29.51 22.78 -75.80
CA ASP A 231 30.82 22.24 -76.25
C ASP A 231 30.76 20.75 -76.68
N SER A 232 30.09 19.89 -75.91
CA SER A 232 29.93 18.48 -76.28
C SER A 232 28.98 18.29 -77.47
N VAL A 233 28.02 19.19 -77.68
CA VAL A 233 27.21 19.19 -78.90
C VAL A 233 28.09 19.50 -80.10
N THR A 234 28.91 20.57 -80.03
CA THR A 234 29.88 20.94 -81.06
C THR A 234 30.82 19.79 -81.41
N ARG A 235 31.39 19.11 -80.40
CA ARG A 235 32.37 18.05 -80.61
C ARG A 235 31.80 16.74 -81.15
N TYR A 236 30.56 16.38 -80.79
CA TYR A 236 30.03 15.04 -81.09
C TYR A 236 28.82 15.01 -82.01
N LEU A 237 28.05 16.11 -82.10
CA LEU A 237 26.88 16.22 -82.98
C LEU A 237 27.12 17.19 -84.14
N GLY A 238 27.86 18.28 -83.93
CA GLY A 238 28.08 19.34 -84.91
C GLY A 238 26.84 20.23 -85.11
N GLY A 239 26.85 21.07 -86.16
CA GLY A 239 25.76 22.01 -86.46
C GLY A 239 25.71 23.24 -85.55
N THR A 240 26.78 23.49 -84.80
CA THR A 240 27.07 24.66 -83.96
C THR A 240 28.58 24.66 -83.67
N THR A 241 29.15 25.82 -83.34
CA THR A 241 30.58 25.99 -83.02
C THR A 241 30.84 26.46 -81.59
N HIS A 242 29.79 26.62 -80.79
CA HIS A 242 29.90 27.19 -79.44
C HIS A 242 30.53 26.21 -78.43
N THR A 243 31.13 26.76 -77.38
CA THR A 243 31.90 26.00 -76.38
C THR A 243 31.45 26.24 -74.94
N ASP A 244 30.31 26.89 -74.75
CA ASP A 244 29.69 27.08 -73.46
C ASP A 244 29.28 25.74 -72.80
N PRO A 245 29.23 25.68 -71.46
CA PRO A 245 29.61 26.71 -70.49
C PRO A 245 31.05 26.52 -69.98
N VAL A 246 31.91 25.80 -70.73
CA VAL A 246 33.16 25.23 -70.21
C VAL A 246 34.12 26.32 -69.72
N SER A 247 34.36 27.34 -70.55
CA SER A 247 35.25 28.46 -70.21
C SER A 247 34.71 29.30 -69.04
N TYR A 248 33.40 29.56 -69.03
CA TYR A 248 32.73 30.30 -67.96
C TYR A 248 32.79 29.56 -66.62
N PHE A 249 32.57 28.24 -66.59
CA PHE A 249 32.73 27.46 -65.36
C PHE A 249 34.19 27.50 -64.87
N ASN A 250 35.16 27.37 -65.78
CA ASN A 250 36.58 27.42 -65.44
C ASN A 250 36.99 28.78 -64.82
N GLN A 251 36.37 29.89 -65.23
CA GLN A 251 36.59 31.22 -64.64
C GLN A 251 36.36 31.26 -63.11
N TRP A 252 35.43 30.44 -62.62
CA TRP A 252 35.06 30.34 -61.21
C TRP A 252 35.73 29.18 -60.47
N GLY A 253 36.74 28.53 -61.09
CA GLY A 253 37.36 27.33 -60.54
C GLY A 253 36.44 26.11 -60.55
N TYR A 254 35.40 26.12 -61.37
CA TYR A 254 34.40 25.05 -61.50
C TYR A 254 34.56 24.32 -62.84
N ASN A 255 33.98 23.13 -62.96
CA ASN A 255 34.03 22.35 -64.21
C ASN A 255 32.73 21.57 -64.42
N PHE A 256 32.52 21.09 -65.65
CA PHE A 256 31.29 20.42 -66.04
C PHE A 256 31.02 19.11 -65.27
N ASN A 257 32.05 18.31 -64.99
CA ASN A 257 31.89 17.07 -64.21
C ASN A 257 31.44 17.34 -62.77
N SER A 258 31.97 18.40 -62.14
CA SER A 258 31.49 18.86 -60.83
C SER A 258 30.04 19.31 -60.88
N PHE A 259 29.60 19.94 -61.97
CA PHE A 259 28.19 20.29 -62.18
C PHE A 259 27.29 19.08 -62.28
N VAL A 260 27.66 18.07 -63.08
CA VAL A 260 26.92 16.81 -63.19
C VAL A 260 26.84 16.08 -61.86
N THR A 261 27.91 16.11 -61.06
CA THR A 261 27.90 15.53 -59.70
C THR A 261 26.80 16.16 -58.84
N LEU A 262 26.65 17.50 -58.90
CA LEU A 262 25.60 18.20 -58.16
C LEU A 262 24.20 17.89 -58.69
N ILE A 263 24.03 17.73 -60.01
CA ILE A 263 22.77 17.26 -60.63
C ILE A 263 22.39 15.89 -60.06
N ASN A 264 23.34 14.94 -60.04
CA ASN A 264 23.09 13.58 -59.55
C ASN A 264 22.68 13.56 -58.06
N GLU A 265 23.33 14.36 -57.23
CA GLU A 265 22.95 14.48 -55.81
C GLU A 265 21.52 15.01 -55.64
N LYS A 266 21.14 16.04 -56.41
CA LYS A 266 19.80 16.62 -56.37
C LYS A 266 18.74 15.65 -56.94
N TYR A 267 19.08 14.91 -58.00
CA TYR A 267 18.22 13.87 -58.57
C TYR A 267 17.93 12.76 -57.54
N ASN A 268 18.96 12.27 -56.85
CA ASN A 268 18.79 11.27 -55.79
C ASN A 268 17.96 11.80 -54.61
N ALA A 269 18.13 13.06 -54.24
CA ALA A 269 17.30 13.69 -53.21
C ALA A 269 15.82 13.77 -53.62
N ILE A 270 15.53 14.08 -54.89
CA ILE A 270 14.18 14.04 -55.47
C ILE A 270 13.61 12.62 -55.40
N GLN A 271 14.36 11.58 -55.80
CA GLN A 271 13.91 10.19 -55.71
C GLN A 271 13.62 9.75 -54.26
N ALA A 272 14.50 10.08 -53.31
CA ALA A 272 14.35 9.69 -51.91
C ALA A 272 13.09 10.26 -51.25
N SER A 273 12.63 11.44 -51.70
CA SER A 273 11.42 12.08 -51.21
C SER A 273 10.11 11.35 -51.61
N LYS A 274 10.17 10.34 -52.49
CA LYS A 274 9.00 9.60 -53.00
C LYS A 274 8.61 8.34 -52.18
N VAL A 275 9.37 7.91 -51.16
CA VAL A 275 9.08 6.69 -50.36
C VAL A 275 8.13 6.98 -49.18
N THR A 276 7.02 6.22 -49.06
CA THR A 276 6.03 6.35 -47.96
C THR A 276 6.13 5.20 -46.95
N TYR A 277 6.38 5.53 -45.67
CA TYR A 277 6.38 4.58 -44.54
C TYR A 277 5.00 4.45 -43.89
N ASP A 278 4.69 3.26 -43.38
CA ASP A 278 3.49 3.03 -42.58
C ASP A 278 3.65 3.68 -41.18
N LYS A 279 2.58 4.32 -40.69
CA LYS A 279 2.54 4.87 -39.32
C LYS A 279 2.16 3.78 -38.31
N ILE A 280 2.77 3.84 -37.12
CA ILE A 280 2.36 3.00 -35.99
C ILE A 280 1.14 3.65 -35.33
N GLU A 281 0.01 2.95 -35.32
CA GLU A 281 -1.26 3.42 -34.74
C GLU A 281 -1.22 3.39 -33.21
N TYR A 282 -0.67 2.32 -32.64
CA TYR A 282 -0.36 2.23 -31.20
C TYR A 282 0.81 1.29 -30.96
N ASP A 283 1.47 1.45 -29.82
CA ASP A 283 2.47 0.53 -29.28
C ASP A 283 2.34 0.47 -27.76
N LYS A 284 2.05 -0.72 -27.21
CA LYS A 284 1.82 -0.93 -25.77
C LYS A 284 2.56 -2.16 -25.25
N GLY A 285 2.95 -2.11 -23.98
CA GLY A 285 3.49 -3.28 -23.28
C GLY A 285 2.41 -4.35 -23.06
N VAL A 286 2.77 -5.61 -23.22
CA VAL A 286 1.89 -6.76 -22.98
C VAL A 286 2.62 -7.85 -22.22
N THR A 287 1.86 -8.79 -21.64
CA THR A 287 2.41 -10.03 -21.06
C THR A 287 1.69 -11.20 -21.73
N ALA A 288 2.41 -11.85 -22.64
CA ALA A 288 1.92 -12.99 -23.38
C ALA A 288 3.09 -13.93 -23.75
N TYR A 289 2.74 -15.16 -24.11
CA TYR A 289 3.67 -16.14 -24.65
C TYR A 289 3.06 -16.77 -25.90
N ALA A 290 3.91 -16.95 -26.90
CA ALA A 290 3.53 -17.57 -28.16
C ALA A 290 4.62 -18.53 -28.66
N ARG A 291 4.27 -19.35 -29.64
CA ARG A 291 5.22 -20.12 -30.46
C ARG A 291 4.98 -19.83 -31.94
N VAL A 292 5.97 -20.14 -32.78
CA VAL A 292 5.81 -20.03 -34.23
C VAL A 292 4.73 -21.01 -34.69
N LYS A 293 3.69 -20.50 -35.36
CA LYS A 293 2.62 -21.29 -36.00
C LYS A 293 2.97 -21.59 -37.45
N THR A 294 3.33 -20.55 -38.21
CA THR A 294 3.76 -20.64 -39.61
C THR A 294 5.07 -19.88 -39.78
N ALA A 295 6.07 -20.55 -40.35
CA ALA A 295 7.40 -20.01 -40.57
C ALA A 295 7.71 -19.57 -42.02
N PRO A 296 7.12 -20.14 -43.10
CA PRO A 296 7.49 -19.78 -44.46
C PRO A 296 7.26 -18.29 -44.73
N TYR A 297 8.26 -17.64 -45.33
CA TYR A 297 8.23 -16.25 -45.80
C TYR A 297 7.97 -15.17 -44.73
N ASN A 298 7.91 -15.54 -43.45
CA ASN A 298 7.78 -14.58 -42.34
C ASN A 298 9.16 -14.21 -41.78
N ALA A 299 9.32 -12.94 -41.45
CA ALA A 299 10.58 -12.37 -41.01
C ALA A 299 10.43 -11.65 -39.66
N VAL A 300 11.54 -11.57 -38.94
CA VAL A 300 11.68 -10.78 -37.72
C VAL A 300 12.40 -9.48 -38.07
N TRP A 301 11.90 -8.37 -37.54
CA TRP A 301 12.36 -7.02 -37.88
C TRP A 301 12.75 -6.23 -36.63
N THR A 302 13.62 -5.22 -36.77
CA THR A 302 14.01 -4.35 -35.65
C THR A 302 12.88 -3.45 -35.17
N LYS A 303 11.91 -3.17 -36.06
CA LYS A 303 10.65 -2.44 -35.86
C LYS A 303 9.55 -3.13 -36.69
N PRO A 304 8.25 -2.84 -36.49
CA PRO A 304 7.20 -3.32 -37.39
C PRO A 304 7.56 -3.10 -38.87
N TYR A 305 7.33 -4.09 -39.73
CA TYR A 305 7.68 -4.00 -41.15
C TYR A 305 7.06 -2.77 -41.82
N LYS A 306 7.79 -2.18 -42.80
CA LYS A 306 7.40 -0.97 -43.56
C LYS A 306 7.26 0.32 -42.73
N THR A 307 7.71 0.32 -41.48
CA THR A 307 7.87 1.54 -40.68
C THR A 307 9.27 2.14 -40.85
N GLU A 308 9.40 3.43 -40.56
CA GLU A 308 10.66 4.16 -40.71
C GLU A 308 11.81 3.53 -39.89
N GLY A 309 12.87 3.14 -40.59
CA GLY A 309 14.07 2.51 -40.00
C GLY A 309 13.91 1.03 -39.61
N ALA A 310 12.85 0.36 -40.06
CA ALA A 310 12.73 -1.10 -39.92
C ALA A 310 13.82 -1.82 -40.75
N LYS A 311 14.56 -2.72 -40.10
CA LYS A 311 15.60 -3.56 -40.72
C LYS A 311 15.32 -5.03 -40.46
N LEU A 312 15.63 -5.88 -41.42
CA LEU A 312 15.52 -7.33 -41.28
C LEU A 312 16.50 -7.82 -40.20
N VAL A 313 16.02 -8.65 -39.26
CA VAL A 313 16.83 -9.29 -38.23
C VAL A 313 17.19 -10.71 -38.67
N ASN A 314 16.19 -11.58 -38.82
CA ASN A 314 16.34 -12.98 -39.22
C ASN A 314 15.01 -13.54 -39.77
N PRO A 315 15.02 -14.63 -40.54
CA PRO A 315 13.82 -15.41 -40.83
C PRO A 315 13.15 -15.92 -39.54
N LEU A 316 11.82 -15.91 -39.47
CA LEU A 316 11.06 -16.41 -38.31
C LEU A 316 11.30 -17.90 -38.06
N SER A 317 11.62 -18.67 -39.11
CA SER A 317 11.96 -20.09 -39.03
C SER A 317 13.10 -20.40 -38.05
N SER A 318 13.99 -19.44 -37.81
CA SER A 318 15.12 -19.57 -36.86
C SER A 318 14.65 -19.79 -35.41
N TYR A 319 13.38 -19.52 -35.10
CA TYR A 319 12.82 -19.54 -33.75
C TYR A 319 11.74 -20.63 -33.55
N VAL A 320 11.59 -21.54 -34.51
CA VAL A 320 10.65 -22.67 -34.40
C VAL A 320 11.00 -23.54 -33.18
N GLY A 321 9.97 -23.95 -32.44
CA GLY A 321 10.12 -24.77 -31.22
C GLY A 321 10.55 -23.99 -29.97
N LYS A 322 10.81 -22.68 -30.06
CA LYS A 322 11.12 -21.83 -28.91
C LYS A 322 9.86 -21.21 -28.32
N ASN A 323 9.84 -21.04 -27.00
CA ASN A 323 8.86 -20.19 -26.33
C ASN A 323 9.26 -18.73 -26.56
N MET A 324 8.34 -17.94 -27.12
CA MET A 324 8.56 -16.52 -27.39
C MET A 324 7.82 -15.72 -26.33
N ARG A 325 8.57 -15.06 -25.44
CA ARG A 325 7.98 -14.15 -24.46
C ARG A 325 7.66 -12.82 -25.15
N ILE A 326 6.39 -12.49 -25.26
CA ILE A 326 5.92 -11.26 -25.89
C ILE A 326 6.00 -10.11 -24.89
N LEU A 327 6.67 -9.03 -25.31
CA LEU A 327 6.95 -7.86 -24.50
C LEU A 327 6.04 -6.69 -24.87
N ARG A 328 5.75 -6.52 -26.17
CA ARG A 328 4.98 -5.41 -26.71
C ARG A 328 4.10 -5.83 -27.87
N GLU A 329 3.02 -5.08 -28.06
CA GLU A 329 2.08 -5.18 -29.17
C GLU A 329 1.99 -3.83 -29.87
N ALA A 330 2.21 -3.79 -31.18
CA ALA A 330 2.10 -2.58 -31.98
C ALA A 330 1.19 -2.80 -33.19
N LYS A 331 0.33 -1.83 -33.48
CA LYS A 331 -0.60 -1.87 -34.61
C LYS A 331 -0.12 -0.95 -35.72
N THR A 332 -0.18 -1.45 -36.94
CA THR A 332 0.05 -0.72 -38.20
C THR A 332 -1.17 -0.91 -39.11
N PRO A 333 -1.31 -0.11 -40.18
CA PRO A 333 -2.38 -0.29 -41.16
C PRO A 333 -2.45 -1.70 -41.73
N ILE A 334 -1.30 -2.39 -41.85
CA ILE A 334 -1.22 -3.73 -42.44
C ILE A 334 -1.53 -4.88 -41.46
N THR A 335 -1.06 -4.82 -40.21
CA THR A 335 -1.26 -5.89 -39.20
C THR A 335 -0.87 -5.43 -37.80
N THR A 336 -1.08 -6.30 -36.82
CA THR A 336 -0.52 -6.20 -35.48
C THR A 336 0.79 -6.98 -35.38
N TRP A 337 1.76 -6.41 -34.69
CA TRP A 337 3.11 -6.93 -34.52
C TRP A 337 3.40 -7.20 -33.04
N TYR A 338 4.10 -8.29 -32.76
CA TYR A 338 4.62 -8.61 -31.43
C TYR A 338 6.12 -8.43 -31.36
N GLN A 339 6.57 -7.63 -30.38
CA GLN A 339 7.95 -7.65 -29.95
C GLN A 339 8.14 -8.81 -29.00
N PHE A 340 9.15 -9.65 -29.24
CA PHE A 340 9.40 -10.81 -28.40
C PHE A 340 10.85 -10.91 -27.93
N SER A 341 11.03 -11.71 -26.89
CA SER A 341 12.32 -12.13 -26.34
C SER A 341 12.39 -13.65 -26.23
N ILE A 342 13.62 -14.15 -26.29
CA ILE A 342 13.99 -15.56 -26.04
C ILE A 342 15.23 -15.51 -25.14
N ASP A 343 15.27 -16.35 -24.10
CA ASP A 343 16.38 -16.43 -23.14
C ASP A 343 16.76 -15.06 -22.56
N GLY A 344 15.74 -14.25 -22.24
CA GLY A 344 15.85 -12.92 -21.64
C GLY A 344 16.27 -11.81 -22.61
N LYS A 345 16.59 -12.13 -23.87
CA LYS A 345 17.08 -11.17 -24.87
C LYS A 345 15.98 -10.78 -25.84
N THR A 346 15.74 -9.47 -25.98
CA THR A 346 14.82 -8.94 -26.99
C THR A 346 15.36 -9.21 -28.39
N ILE A 347 14.56 -9.85 -29.23
CA ILE A 347 14.96 -10.28 -30.58
C ILE A 347 14.45 -9.30 -31.65
N GLY A 348 13.16 -8.97 -31.63
CA GLY A 348 12.57 -8.10 -32.64
C GLY A 348 11.06 -8.22 -32.71
N TRP A 349 10.50 -7.71 -33.80
CA TRP A 349 9.07 -7.63 -34.10
C TRP A 349 8.68 -8.65 -35.18
N VAL A 350 7.56 -9.34 -34.96
CA VAL A 350 7.00 -10.34 -35.87
C VAL A 350 5.50 -10.15 -36.03
N ASP A 351 4.96 -10.50 -37.19
CA ASP A 351 3.52 -10.48 -37.44
C ASP A 351 2.80 -11.48 -36.51
N THR A 352 1.81 -10.99 -35.76
CA THR A 352 1.02 -11.81 -34.84
C THR A 352 0.33 -13.00 -35.52
N ARG A 353 0.00 -12.90 -36.81
CA ARG A 353 -0.67 -13.96 -37.58
C ARG A 353 0.20 -15.20 -37.77
N ALA A 354 1.53 -15.05 -37.67
CA ALA A 354 2.50 -16.14 -37.79
C ALA A 354 2.71 -16.90 -36.47
N LEU A 355 2.01 -16.52 -35.40
CA LEU A 355 2.20 -17.04 -34.06
C LEU A 355 0.97 -17.79 -33.53
N ASP A 356 1.21 -18.79 -32.70
CA ASP A 356 0.22 -19.44 -31.86
C ASP A 356 0.38 -18.93 -30.43
N THR A 357 -0.54 -18.06 -29.99
CA THR A 357 -0.48 -17.42 -28.67
C THR A 357 -1.20 -18.31 -27.65
N PHE A 358 -0.43 -19.01 -26.83
CA PHE A 358 -0.95 -19.98 -25.85
C PHE A 358 -1.14 -19.40 -24.44
N TYR A 359 -0.59 -18.20 -24.17
CA TYR A 359 -0.89 -17.44 -22.95
C TYR A 359 -0.94 -15.95 -23.24
N LYS A 360 -1.95 -15.28 -22.68
CA LYS A 360 -2.05 -13.82 -22.57
C LYS A 360 -2.66 -13.48 -21.22
N GLN A 361 -2.29 -12.35 -20.64
CA GLN A 361 -2.78 -11.94 -19.32
C GLN A 361 -4.32 -11.91 -19.21
N SER A 362 -5.05 -11.65 -20.31
CA SER A 362 -6.51 -11.68 -20.33
C SER A 362 -7.13 -13.08 -20.18
N MET A 363 -6.33 -14.15 -20.19
CA MET A 363 -6.77 -15.52 -19.86
C MET A 363 -6.82 -15.79 -18.35
N GLU A 364 -6.33 -14.87 -17.53
CA GLU A 364 -6.37 -15.02 -16.08
C GLU A 364 -7.77 -14.71 -15.54
N THR A 365 -8.31 -15.64 -14.74
CA THR A 365 -9.61 -15.49 -14.08
C THR A 365 -9.41 -15.32 -12.57
N PRO A 366 -10.27 -14.55 -11.88
CA PRO A 366 -10.21 -14.43 -10.43
C PRO A 366 -10.42 -15.77 -9.72
N ALA A 367 -9.76 -15.95 -8.59
CA ALA A 367 -9.97 -17.06 -7.67
C ALA A 367 -9.94 -16.54 -6.23
N ASN A 368 -10.50 -17.30 -5.30
CA ASN A 368 -10.38 -17.00 -3.87
C ASN A 368 -10.25 -18.33 -3.12
N LEU A 369 -9.04 -18.87 -3.11
CA LEU A 369 -8.77 -20.19 -2.58
C LEU A 369 -7.67 -20.13 -1.52
N THR A 370 -7.78 -21.01 -0.54
CA THR A 370 -6.66 -21.36 0.34
C THR A 370 -6.08 -22.69 -0.11
N ARG A 371 -4.75 -22.76 -0.20
CA ARG A 371 -4.00 -23.92 -0.66
C ARG A 371 -2.73 -24.13 0.17
N TYR A 372 -2.20 -25.33 0.11
CA TYR A 372 -0.93 -25.74 0.73
C TYR A 372 -0.11 -26.51 -0.28
N VAL A 373 1.22 -26.46 -0.14
CA VAL A 373 2.12 -27.24 -0.99
C VAL A 373 1.91 -28.74 -0.73
N VAL A 374 1.73 -29.53 -1.78
CA VAL A 374 1.64 -30.99 -1.64
C VAL A 374 3.00 -31.51 -1.12
N PRO A 375 3.06 -32.35 -0.06
CA PRO A 375 4.31 -32.68 0.61
C PRO A 375 5.44 -33.22 -0.28
N ASN A 376 5.11 -34.01 -1.32
CA ASN A 376 6.07 -34.57 -2.29
C ASN A 376 6.30 -33.67 -3.52
N LYS A 377 5.73 -32.46 -3.55
CA LYS A 377 5.88 -31.46 -4.62
C LYS A 377 6.61 -30.19 -4.18
N ALA A 378 7.25 -30.22 -3.02
CA ALA A 378 7.99 -29.08 -2.48
C ALA A 378 9.18 -28.63 -3.36
N SER A 379 9.80 -29.53 -4.14
CA SER A 379 10.87 -29.17 -5.09
C SER A 379 10.37 -28.53 -6.39
N GLU A 380 9.06 -28.52 -6.63
CA GLU A 380 8.48 -27.94 -7.84
C GLU A 380 8.66 -26.41 -7.86
N SER A 381 8.68 -25.85 -9.07
CA SER A 381 8.99 -24.43 -9.26
C SER A 381 7.76 -23.54 -9.30
N TYR A 382 7.95 -22.26 -8.96
CA TYR A 382 7.00 -21.19 -9.24
C TYR A 382 7.62 -20.13 -10.17
N TYR A 383 6.75 -19.45 -10.92
CA TYR A 383 7.11 -18.64 -12.08
C TYR A 383 6.43 -17.27 -12.05
N LYS A 384 6.96 -16.28 -12.77
CA LYS A 384 6.36 -14.93 -12.88
C LYS A 384 5.00 -14.92 -13.58
N VAL A 385 4.80 -15.85 -14.50
CA VAL A 385 3.59 -16.06 -15.32
C VAL A 385 3.27 -17.56 -15.35
N PRO A 386 2.06 -17.99 -15.72
CA PRO A 386 1.68 -19.42 -15.78
C PRO A 386 2.29 -20.16 -16.98
N VAL A 387 3.61 -20.04 -17.18
CA VAL A 387 4.38 -20.70 -18.22
C VAL A 387 5.68 -21.23 -17.60
N ALA A 388 5.98 -22.51 -17.83
CA ALA A 388 7.22 -23.13 -17.37
C ALA A 388 8.37 -22.76 -18.31
N ASP A 389 9.01 -21.64 -18.06
CA ASP A 389 10.10 -21.12 -18.86
C ASP A 389 11.23 -20.58 -17.96
N ALA A 390 12.48 -20.76 -18.37
CA ALA A 390 13.65 -20.45 -17.55
C ALA A 390 13.72 -18.96 -17.19
N ASP A 391 13.33 -18.08 -18.11
CA ASP A 391 13.41 -16.62 -17.94
C ASP A 391 12.45 -16.06 -16.88
N VAL A 392 11.43 -16.85 -16.55
CA VAL A 392 10.37 -16.46 -15.62
C VAL A 392 10.31 -17.37 -14.40
N LYS A 393 11.21 -18.34 -14.27
CA LYS A 393 11.33 -19.16 -13.07
C LYS A 393 11.92 -18.32 -11.93
N TRP A 394 11.20 -18.21 -10.83
CA TRP A 394 11.62 -17.41 -9.67
C TRP A 394 12.15 -18.24 -8.50
N GLY A 395 11.77 -19.50 -8.37
CA GLY A 395 12.26 -20.36 -7.30
C GLY A 395 11.51 -21.69 -7.19
N SER A 396 11.68 -22.37 -6.05
CA SER A 396 10.99 -23.62 -5.68
C SER A 396 10.04 -23.45 -4.51
N LEU A 397 9.02 -24.29 -4.42
CA LEU A 397 8.00 -24.27 -3.37
C LEU A 397 8.50 -24.74 -1.99
N SER A 398 9.78 -25.11 -1.87
CA SER A 398 10.37 -25.74 -0.68
C SER A 398 10.27 -24.87 0.56
N THR A 399 10.46 -23.56 0.39
CA THR A 399 10.34 -22.55 1.46
C THR A 399 8.90 -22.44 1.99
N TYR A 400 7.91 -22.86 1.21
CA TYR A 400 6.49 -22.69 1.52
C TYR A 400 5.78 -24.01 1.87
N LYS A 401 6.54 -25.10 2.11
CA LYS A 401 6.00 -26.45 2.37
C LYS A 401 4.95 -26.48 3.49
N ASN A 402 5.17 -25.68 4.53
CA ASN A 402 4.30 -25.58 5.70
C ASN A 402 3.69 -24.18 5.82
N GLU A 403 3.49 -23.50 4.69
CA GLU A 403 2.89 -22.17 4.69
C GLU A 403 1.49 -22.22 4.09
N LYS A 404 0.61 -21.39 4.63
CA LYS A 404 -0.71 -21.17 4.05
C LYS A 404 -0.58 -20.25 2.85
N LEU A 405 -1.01 -20.73 1.68
CA LEU A 405 -0.99 -19.97 0.44
C LEU A 405 -2.40 -19.50 0.09
N THR A 406 -2.52 -18.24 -0.31
CA THR A 406 -3.74 -17.69 -0.89
C THR A 406 -3.61 -17.68 -2.41
N VAL A 407 -4.71 -18.00 -3.10
CA VAL A 407 -4.82 -17.94 -4.55
C VAL A 407 -5.85 -16.89 -4.92
N ASP A 408 -5.40 -15.89 -5.66
CA ASP A 408 -6.24 -14.76 -6.09
C ASP A 408 -6.59 -14.79 -7.59
N LYS A 409 -5.83 -15.57 -8.38
CA LYS A 409 -6.11 -15.84 -9.79
C LYS A 409 -5.75 -17.25 -10.21
N GLN A 410 -6.38 -17.70 -11.29
CA GLN A 410 -6.07 -18.95 -11.97
C GLN A 410 -6.07 -18.77 -13.49
N ALA A 411 -5.36 -19.64 -14.19
CA ALA A 411 -5.32 -19.66 -15.66
C ALA A 411 -5.09 -21.09 -16.16
N THR A 412 -5.76 -21.48 -17.23
CA THR A 412 -5.47 -22.74 -17.94
C THR A 412 -4.59 -22.43 -19.12
N VAL A 413 -3.36 -22.94 -19.10
CA VAL A 413 -2.34 -22.71 -20.14
C VAL A 413 -1.86 -24.08 -20.61
N GLU A 414 -1.98 -24.34 -21.91
CA GLU A 414 -1.63 -25.62 -22.53
C GLU A 414 -2.29 -26.83 -21.83
N GLY A 415 -3.56 -26.70 -21.45
CA GLY A 415 -4.33 -27.75 -20.76
C GLY A 415 -3.96 -27.97 -19.29
N GLN A 416 -3.03 -27.18 -18.73
CA GLN A 416 -2.65 -27.25 -17.32
C GLN A 416 -3.26 -26.08 -16.55
N LEU A 417 -3.87 -26.36 -15.40
CA LEU A 417 -4.36 -25.32 -14.49
C LEU A 417 -3.20 -24.77 -13.64
N TRP A 418 -3.10 -23.45 -13.60
CA TRP A 418 -2.12 -22.71 -12.80
C TRP A 418 -2.81 -21.81 -11.79
N TYR A 419 -2.20 -21.66 -10.63
CA TYR A 419 -2.63 -20.77 -9.56
C TYR A 419 -1.60 -19.68 -9.32
N ARG A 420 -2.07 -18.44 -9.22
CA ARG A 420 -1.30 -17.31 -8.75
C ARG A 420 -1.36 -17.28 -7.22
N VAL A 421 -0.22 -17.46 -6.59
CA VAL A 421 -0.10 -17.68 -5.15
C VAL A 421 0.61 -16.55 -4.42
N SER A 422 0.17 -16.32 -3.19
CA SER A 422 0.81 -15.43 -2.21
C SER A 422 0.93 -16.13 -0.85
N ALA A 423 1.98 -15.82 -0.09
CA ALA A 423 2.09 -16.16 1.33
C ALA A 423 1.85 -14.89 2.16
N GLY A 424 0.74 -14.84 2.88
CA GLY A 424 0.28 -13.60 3.51
C GLY A 424 0.07 -12.50 2.45
N SER A 425 0.75 -11.37 2.61
CA SER A 425 0.76 -10.24 1.66
C SER A 425 1.83 -10.35 0.57
N THR A 426 2.72 -11.34 0.64
CA THR A 426 3.85 -11.47 -0.28
C THR A 426 3.42 -12.26 -1.50
N PHE A 427 3.42 -11.60 -2.67
CA PHE A 427 3.24 -12.27 -3.95
C PHE A 427 4.41 -13.22 -4.22
N ILE A 428 4.11 -14.49 -4.47
CA ILE A 428 5.12 -15.52 -4.75
C ILE A 428 5.27 -15.72 -6.26
N GLY A 429 4.17 -15.95 -6.98
CA GLY A 429 4.21 -16.29 -8.40
C GLY A 429 3.08 -17.21 -8.83
N TRP A 430 3.26 -17.89 -9.96
CA TRP A 430 2.38 -18.89 -10.53
C TRP A 430 2.99 -20.28 -10.37
N THR A 431 2.19 -21.24 -9.91
CA THR A 431 2.56 -22.66 -9.89
C THR A 431 1.42 -23.49 -10.44
N LYS A 432 1.71 -24.69 -10.96
CA LYS A 432 0.68 -25.64 -11.36
C LYS A 432 -0.23 -25.96 -10.17
N ALA A 433 -1.53 -26.01 -10.40
CA ALA A 433 -2.52 -26.34 -9.38
C ALA A 433 -2.28 -27.72 -8.76
N ALA A 434 -1.77 -28.68 -9.54
CA ALA A 434 -1.41 -30.03 -9.08
C ALA A 434 -0.26 -30.06 -8.04
N ASN A 435 0.51 -28.97 -7.91
CA ASN A 435 1.54 -28.86 -6.87
C ASN A 435 0.95 -28.48 -5.50
N LEU A 436 -0.35 -28.17 -5.47
CA LEU A 436 -1.05 -27.62 -4.32
C LEU A 436 -2.25 -28.50 -3.94
N THR A 437 -2.63 -28.46 -2.66
CA THR A 437 -3.79 -29.17 -2.11
C THR A 437 -4.66 -28.24 -1.27
N ALA A 438 -5.96 -28.55 -1.17
CA ALA A 438 -6.87 -27.90 -0.23
C ALA A 438 -6.74 -28.47 1.20
N THR A 439 -6.15 -29.65 1.35
CA THR A 439 -5.97 -30.32 2.65
C THR A 439 -4.88 -29.62 3.44
N SER A 440 -5.24 -29.09 4.60
CA SER A 440 -4.29 -28.51 5.55
C SER A 440 -3.29 -29.57 6.03
N PRO A 441 -1.97 -29.27 6.06
CA PRO A 441 -0.99 -30.13 6.72
C PRO A 441 -1.07 -30.03 8.26
N PHE A 442 -1.84 -29.08 8.77
CA PHE A 442 -2.00 -28.80 10.19
C PHE A 442 -3.21 -29.48 10.81
N ASP A 443 -3.04 -29.91 12.05
CA ASP A 443 -4.10 -30.44 12.89
C ASP A 443 -5.06 -29.30 13.31
N LYS A 444 -6.37 -29.60 13.32
CA LYS A 444 -7.39 -28.67 13.81
C LYS A 444 -7.41 -28.66 15.33
N ILE A 445 -7.62 -27.48 15.92
CA ILE A 445 -7.94 -27.35 17.35
C ILE A 445 -9.44 -27.64 17.51
N GLU A 446 -9.77 -28.74 18.18
CA GLU A 446 -11.15 -29.18 18.44
C GLU A 446 -11.85 -28.29 19.47
N TYR A 447 -11.13 -27.94 20.54
CA TYR A 447 -11.54 -26.92 21.51
C TYR A 447 -10.31 -26.25 22.14
N ASP A 448 -10.51 -25.05 22.68
CA ASP A 448 -9.55 -24.33 23.52
C ASP A 448 -10.31 -23.55 24.60
N LYS A 449 -10.09 -23.89 25.87
CA LYS A 449 -10.81 -23.31 27.02
C LYS A 449 -9.86 -22.88 28.14
N GLY A 450 -10.24 -21.84 28.88
CA GLY A 450 -9.55 -21.43 30.10
C GLY A 450 -9.73 -22.46 31.22
N VAL A 451 -8.66 -22.75 31.96
CA VAL A 451 -8.69 -23.68 33.10
C VAL A 451 -7.91 -23.11 34.28
N THR A 452 -8.13 -23.66 35.47
CA THR A 452 -7.32 -23.40 36.67
C THR A 452 -6.78 -24.73 37.17
N ALA A 453 -5.50 -24.96 36.92
CA ALA A 453 -4.79 -26.16 37.33
C ALA A 453 -3.30 -25.86 37.57
N TYR A 454 -2.61 -26.76 38.24
CA TYR A 454 -1.17 -26.75 38.43
C TYR A 454 -0.60 -28.13 38.13
N ALA A 455 0.54 -28.14 37.46
CA ALA A 455 1.24 -29.35 37.09
C ALA A 455 2.76 -29.19 37.26
N ARG A 456 3.47 -30.32 37.24
CA ARG A 456 4.93 -30.40 37.14
C ARG A 456 5.32 -31.30 35.98
N VAL A 457 6.53 -31.13 35.47
CA VAL A 457 7.08 -32.02 34.44
C VAL A 457 7.20 -33.44 35.00
N LYS A 458 6.53 -34.40 34.35
CA LYS A 458 6.63 -35.84 34.64
C LYS A 458 7.69 -36.51 33.78
N THR A 459 7.66 -36.25 32.47
CA THR A 459 8.58 -36.86 31.49
C THR A 459 9.13 -35.77 30.58
N ALA A 460 10.40 -35.43 30.75
CA ALA A 460 11.06 -34.38 29.96
C ALA A 460 11.62 -34.86 28.60
N PRO A 461 12.29 -36.03 28.49
CA PRO A 461 12.91 -36.45 27.23
C PRO A 461 11.88 -36.59 26.08
N GLY A 462 12.23 -36.08 24.90
CA GLY A 462 11.39 -36.13 23.70
C GLY A 462 10.19 -35.18 23.68
N ASN A 463 10.01 -34.34 24.71
CA ASN A 463 8.88 -33.41 24.81
C ASN A 463 9.34 -31.96 24.69
N ALA A 464 8.53 -31.15 24.00
CA ALA A 464 8.83 -29.77 23.69
C ALA A 464 7.67 -28.84 24.06
N VAL A 465 8.01 -27.57 24.26
CA VAL A 465 7.07 -26.48 24.48
C VAL A 465 6.93 -25.68 23.20
N TRP A 466 5.70 -25.34 22.84
CA TRP A 466 5.35 -24.73 21.57
C TRP A 466 4.56 -23.43 21.75
N THR A 467 4.59 -22.51 20.79
CA THR A 467 3.81 -21.26 20.86
C THR A 467 2.30 -21.50 20.77
N LYS A 468 1.91 -22.62 20.14
CA LYS A 468 0.55 -23.17 20.00
C LYS A 468 0.63 -24.70 20.14
N PRO A 469 -0.49 -25.43 20.33
CA PRO A 469 -0.46 -26.89 20.26
C PRO A 469 0.35 -27.41 19.06
N TYR A 470 1.20 -28.41 19.26
CA TYR A 470 2.07 -28.93 18.19
C TYR A 470 1.27 -29.33 16.95
N LYS A 471 1.87 -29.13 15.77
CA LYS A 471 1.30 -29.44 14.45
C LYS A 471 0.05 -28.62 14.09
N THR A 472 -0.29 -27.58 14.85
CA THR A 472 -1.32 -26.60 14.46
C THR A 472 -0.70 -25.43 13.69
N GLU A 473 -1.54 -24.68 12.95
CA GLU A 473 -1.10 -23.57 12.09
C GLU A 473 -0.39 -22.47 12.91
N GLY A 474 0.88 -22.20 12.57
CA GLY A 474 1.73 -21.22 13.24
C GLY A 474 2.35 -21.68 14.57
N ALA A 475 2.32 -22.98 14.86
CA ALA A 475 3.03 -23.54 16.02
C ALA A 475 4.55 -23.56 15.77
N ASN A 476 5.29 -22.84 16.61
CA ASN A 476 6.75 -22.79 16.58
C ASN A 476 7.32 -23.35 17.89
N LEU A 477 8.50 -23.96 17.81
CA LEU A 477 9.21 -24.47 18.98
C LEU A 477 9.64 -23.30 19.87
N VAL A 478 9.28 -23.35 21.15
CA VAL A 478 9.72 -22.38 22.17
C VAL A 478 11.00 -22.90 22.82
N ASN A 479 10.94 -24.09 23.41
CA ASN A 479 12.10 -24.75 24.04
C ASN A 479 11.81 -26.23 24.29
N GLN A 480 12.82 -27.00 24.70
CA GLN A 480 12.64 -28.34 25.25
C GLN A 480 11.94 -28.28 26.62
N LEU A 481 11.09 -29.26 26.93
CA LEU A 481 10.35 -29.29 28.20
C LEU A 481 11.28 -29.45 29.43
N SER A 482 12.45 -30.07 29.24
CA SER A 482 13.46 -30.28 30.29
C SER A 482 13.91 -29.01 31.01
N VAL A 483 13.88 -27.86 30.32
CA VAL A 483 14.24 -26.56 30.89
C VAL A 483 13.33 -26.15 32.07
N TYR A 484 12.13 -26.71 32.13
CA TYR A 484 11.12 -26.39 33.15
C TYR A 484 10.97 -27.50 34.21
N ALA A 485 11.85 -28.50 34.21
CA ALA A 485 11.83 -29.56 35.21
C ALA A 485 11.98 -29.00 36.63
N GLY A 486 11.22 -29.56 37.58
CA GLY A 486 11.22 -29.14 38.99
C GLY A 486 10.43 -27.85 39.29
N LYS A 487 9.93 -27.12 38.28
CA LYS A 487 9.12 -25.91 38.48
C LYS A 487 7.63 -26.21 38.56
N ASN A 488 6.93 -25.45 39.38
CA ASN A 488 5.47 -25.43 39.36
C ASN A 488 4.97 -24.70 38.12
N MET A 489 4.14 -25.37 37.33
CA MET A 489 3.58 -24.83 36.10
C MET A 489 2.11 -24.50 36.35
N ARG A 490 1.79 -23.21 36.34
CA ARG A 490 0.40 -22.76 36.43
C ARG A 490 -0.26 -22.94 35.07
N ILE A 491 -1.28 -23.79 35.00
CA ILE A 491 -1.99 -24.06 33.76
C ILE A 491 -3.09 -23.02 33.58
N LEU A 492 -3.08 -22.37 32.42
CA LEU A 492 -3.98 -21.28 32.06
C LEU A 492 -5.08 -21.74 31.11
N ARG A 493 -4.75 -22.63 30.17
CA ARG A 493 -5.66 -23.09 29.12
C ARG A 493 -5.44 -24.57 28.81
N GLU A 494 -6.49 -25.20 28.30
CA GLU A 494 -6.51 -26.55 27.77
C GLU A 494 -7.04 -26.54 26.35
N ALA A 495 -6.30 -27.16 25.42
CA ALA A 495 -6.72 -27.30 24.04
C ALA A 495 -6.63 -28.75 23.58
N LYS A 496 -7.61 -29.20 22.79
CA LYS A 496 -7.64 -30.54 22.22
C LYS A 496 -7.34 -30.49 20.72
N THR A 497 -6.52 -31.43 20.29
CA THR A 497 -6.21 -31.72 18.89
C THR A 497 -6.45 -33.21 18.63
N PRO A 498 -6.54 -33.64 17.36
CA PRO A 498 -6.66 -35.06 17.02
C PRO A 498 -5.58 -35.94 17.64
N ILE A 499 -4.36 -35.41 17.86
CA ILE A 499 -3.24 -36.18 18.39
C ILE A 499 -3.21 -36.28 19.93
N THR A 500 -3.58 -35.21 20.66
CA THR A 500 -3.55 -35.17 22.14
C THR A 500 -4.23 -33.90 22.68
N THR A 501 -4.28 -33.78 24.01
CA THR A 501 -4.62 -32.56 24.73
C THR A 501 -3.34 -31.80 25.10
N TRP A 502 -3.40 -30.48 25.08
CA TRP A 502 -2.30 -29.57 25.33
C TRP A 502 -2.65 -28.61 26.47
N TYR A 503 -1.68 -28.30 27.32
CA TYR A 503 -1.79 -27.27 28.35
C TYR A 503 -0.94 -26.06 28.02
N GLN A 504 -1.57 -24.89 28.03
CA GLN A 504 -0.83 -23.62 28.09
C GLN A 504 -0.47 -23.34 29.54
N PHE A 505 0.80 -23.05 29.80
CA PHE A 505 1.27 -22.79 31.15
C PHE A 505 2.06 -21.49 31.30
N SER A 506 2.11 -21.00 32.53
CA SER A 506 2.98 -19.91 32.98
C SER A 506 3.87 -20.34 34.13
N ILE A 507 5.00 -19.65 34.25
CA ILE A 507 5.95 -19.75 35.37
C ILE A 507 6.35 -18.31 35.72
N ASP A 508 6.40 -17.97 37.02
CA ASP A 508 6.75 -16.63 37.52
C ASP A 508 5.91 -15.51 36.85
N GLY A 509 4.60 -15.76 36.69
CA GLY A 509 3.62 -14.86 36.10
C GLY A 509 3.68 -14.73 34.58
N LYS A 510 4.65 -15.36 33.90
CA LYS A 510 4.86 -15.26 32.46
C LYS A 510 4.35 -16.48 31.71
N THR A 511 3.47 -16.27 30.74
CA THR A 511 3.02 -17.34 29.82
C THR A 511 4.19 -17.83 28.98
N ILE A 512 4.45 -19.14 29.00
CA ILE A 512 5.60 -19.75 28.31
C ILE A 512 5.17 -20.38 26.99
N GLY A 513 4.13 -21.22 27.00
CA GLY A 513 3.69 -21.93 25.80
C GLY A 513 2.80 -23.13 26.11
N TRP A 514 2.65 -23.99 25.11
CA TRP A 514 1.82 -25.19 25.11
C TRP A 514 2.67 -26.45 25.19
N VAL A 515 2.24 -27.40 26.01
CA VAL A 515 2.90 -28.69 26.21
C VAL A 515 1.88 -29.82 26.23
N ASP A 516 2.28 -31.01 25.79
CA ASP A 516 1.45 -32.22 25.84
C ASP A 516 1.11 -32.57 27.30
N THR A 517 -0.17 -32.75 27.62
CA THR A 517 -0.58 -33.05 28.99
C THR A 517 -0.05 -34.38 29.50
N ARG A 518 0.26 -35.33 28.61
CA ARG A 518 0.84 -36.64 28.95
C ARG A 518 2.24 -36.55 29.55
N ALA A 519 2.96 -35.47 29.26
CA ALA A 519 4.30 -35.20 29.79
C ALA A 519 4.27 -34.56 31.19
N LEU A 520 3.08 -34.30 31.75
CA LEU A 520 2.88 -33.58 32.99
C LEU A 520 2.26 -34.46 34.08
N ASP A 521 2.61 -34.15 35.32
CA ASP A 521 1.91 -34.61 36.52
C ASP A 521 1.03 -33.46 37.06
N THR A 522 -0.28 -33.59 36.87
CA THR A 522 -1.25 -32.55 37.28
C THR A 522 -1.72 -32.82 38.70
N PHE A 523 -1.16 -32.08 39.65
CA PHE A 523 -1.40 -32.30 41.08
C PHE A 523 -2.52 -31.41 41.66
N TYR A 524 -2.98 -30.40 40.93
CA TYR A 524 -4.19 -29.65 41.25
C TYR A 524 -4.97 -29.29 39.99
N LYS A 525 -6.29 -29.44 40.05
CA LYS A 525 -7.26 -28.89 39.10
C LYS A 525 -8.52 -28.49 39.86
N GLN A 526 -9.22 -27.47 39.38
CA GLN A 526 -10.42 -26.95 40.06
C GLN A 526 -11.50 -28.02 40.36
N SER A 527 -11.60 -29.08 39.55
CA SER A 527 -12.54 -30.18 39.80
C SER A 527 -12.18 -31.06 41.00
N MET A 528 -11.02 -30.85 41.64
CA MET A 528 -10.65 -31.50 42.91
C MET A 528 -11.23 -30.77 44.13
N GLU A 529 -11.84 -29.60 43.95
CA GLU A 529 -12.46 -28.85 45.04
C GLU A 529 -13.81 -29.48 45.42
N THR A 530 -14.02 -29.73 46.70
CA THR A 530 -15.27 -30.25 47.25
C THR A 530 -15.94 -29.21 48.15
N PRO A 531 -17.29 -29.16 48.20
CA PRO A 531 -18.01 -28.25 49.09
C PRO A 531 -17.67 -28.51 50.56
N ALA A 532 -17.66 -27.44 51.35
CA ALA A 532 -17.57 -27.49 52.81
C ALA A 532 -18.53 -26.46 53.41
N ASN A 533 -18.89 -26.62 54.69
CA ASN A 533 -19.65 -25.63 55.44
C ASN A 533 -19.11 -25.60 56.86
N LEU A 534 -18.01 -24.88 57.06
CA LEU A 534 -17.29 -24.88 58.33
C LEU A 534 -17.09 -23.46 58.82
N THR A 535 -17.11 -23.29 60.14
CA THR A 535 -16.60 -22.09 60.80
C THR A 535 -15.21 -22.40 61.36
N ARG A 536 -14.27 -21.49 61.15
CA ARG A 536 -12.86 -21.62 61.55
C ARG A 536 -12.30 -20.30 62.06
N TYR A 537 -11.22 -20.39 62.82
CA TYR A 537 -10.42 -19.28 63.32
C TYR A 537 -8.94 -19.54 63.03
N VAL A 538 -8.15 -18.48 62.89
CA VAL A 538 -6.70 -18.61 62.71
C VAL A 538 -6.07 -19.16 63.99
N VAL A 539 -5.22 -20.18 63.88
CA VAL A 539 -4.47 -20.69 65.04
C VAL A 539 -3.53 -19.61 65.54
N ALA A 540 -3.47 -19.40 66.87
CA ALA A 540 -2.82 -18.25 67.49
C ALA A 540 -1.36 -17.99 67.06
N ASN A 541 -0.59 -19.06 66.79
CA ASN A 541 0.81 -19.00 66.35
C ASN A 541 0.99 -19.17 64.82
N LYS A 542 -0.11 -19.15 64.05
CA LYS A 542 -0.13 -19.29 62.58
C LYS A 542 -0.56 -18.03 61.84
N ALA A 543 -0.57 -16.89 62.51
CA ALA A 543 -0.93 -15.59 61.94
C ALA A 543 -0.01 -15.15 60.78
N SER A 544 1.27 -15.54 60.78
CA SER A 544 2.21 -15.21 59.70
C SER A 544 2.09 -16.14 58.47
N GLU A 545 1.29 -17.19 58.56
CA GLU A 545 1.10 -18.13 57.45
C GLU A 545 0.35 -17.47 56.30
N ALA A 546 0.65 -17.92 55.08
CA ALA A 546 0.09 -17.34 53.88
C ALA A 546 -1.31 -17.87 53.53
N TYR A 547 -2.03 -17.06 52.74
CA TYR A 547 -3.17 -17.51 51.95
C TYR A 547 -2.95 -17.19 50.47
N TYR A 548 -3.57 -17.99 49.62
CA TYR A 548 -3.28 -18.07 48.19
C TYR A 548 -4.56 -18.02 47.35
N LYS A 549 -4.47 -17.65 46.07
CA LYS A 549 -5.61 -17.65 45.14
C LYS A 549 -6.19 -19.04 44.89
N VAL A 550 -5.34 -20.07 44.97
CA VAL A 550 -5.65 -21.49 44.74
C VAL A 550 -4.94 -22.31 45.83
N PRO A 551 -5.31 -23.58 46.08
CA PRO A 551 -4.70 -24.42 47.11
C PRO A 551 -3.30 -24.94 46.72
N VAL A 552 -2.40 -24.05 46.31
CA VAL A 552 -1.02 -24.33 45.92
C VAL A 552 -0.13 -23.24 46.52
N ALA A 553 0.94 -23.64 47.20
CA ALA A 553 1.93 -22.72 47.76
C ALA A 553 2.90 -22.26 46.66
N ASP A 554 2.53 -21.20 45.95
CA ASP A 554 3.30 -20.64 44.86
C ASP A 554 3.30 -19.11 44.95
N ALA A 555 4.44 -18.48 44.62
CA ALA A 555 4.65 -17.05 44.80
C ALA A 555 3.66 -16.22 43.98
N ASP A 556 3.33 -16.66 42.77
CA ASP A 556 2.45 -15.95 41.83
C ASP A 556 1.00 -15.85 42.30
N VAL A 557 0.61 -16.74 43.22
CA VAL A 557 -0.75 -16.84 43.74
C VAL A 557 -0.82 -16.54 45.23
N LYS A 558 0.28 -16.15 45.87
CA LYS A 558 0.28 -15.69 47.26
C LYS A 558 -0.35 -14.31 47.35
N TRP A 559 -1.43 -14.18 48.12
CA TRP A 559 -2.17 -12.91 48.25
C TRP A 559 -1.90 -12.18 49.56
N GLY A 560 -1.41 -12.87 50.59
CA GLY A 560 -1.10 -12.23 51.86
C GLY A 560 -0.80 -13.22 52.97
N THR A 561 -0.95 -12.77 54.22
CA THR A 561 -0.82 -13.60 55.43
C THR A 561 -2.06 -13.50 56.30
N LEU A 562 -2.28 -14.49 57.17
CA LEU A 562 -3.46 -14.57 58.03
C LEU A 562 -3.47 -13.55 59.19
N ALA A 563 -2.50 -12.63 59.25
CA ALA A 563 -2.26 -11.76 60.40
C ALA A 563 -3.45 -10.84 60.72
N THR A 564 -4.06 -10.26 59.69
CA THR A 564 -5.24 -9.40 59.81
C THR A 564 -6.46 -10.16 60.35
N TYR A 565 -6.50 -11.47 60.16
CA TYR A 565 -7.66 -12.32 60.49
C TYR A 565 -7.49 -13.08 61.83
N LYS A 566 -6.49 -12.71 62.66
CA LYS A 566 -6.04 -13.48 63.84
C LYS A 566 -7.14 -13.77 64.89
N ASN A 567 -8.23 -13.00 64.92
CA ASN A 567 -9.38 -13.25 65.80
C ASN A 567 -10.71 -13.13 65.05
N GLU A 568 -10.66 -13.13 63.72
CA GLU A 568 -11.87 -13.04 62.91
C GLU A 568 -12.48 -14.42 62.70
N LYS A 569 -13.82 -14.44 62.66
CA LYS A 569 -14.59 -15.62 62.30
C LYS A 569 -14.48 -15.83 60.79
N LEU A 570 -13.90 -16.94 60.38
CA LEU A 570 -13.78 -17.33 58.98
C LEU A 570 -14.80 -18.41 58.62
N THR A 571 -15.42 -18.27 57.46
CA THR A 571 -16.26 -19.30 56.86
C THR A 571 -15.47 -20.07 55.82
N VAL A 572 -15.68 -21.39 55.76
CA VAL A 572 -15.10 -22.28 54.76
C VAL A 572 -16.22 -22.85 53.91
N ASP A 573 -16.19 -22.57 52.62
CA ASP A 573 -17.20 -23.02 51.66
C ASP A 573 -16.71 -24.13 50.73
N LYS A 574 -15.37 -24.32 50.64
CA LYS A 574 -14.75 -25.41 49.90
C LYS A 574 -13.47 -25.92 50.56
N GLN A 575 -13.12 -27.15 50.23
CA GLN A 575 -11.86 -27.78 50.60
C GLN A 575 -11.25 -28.57 49.44
N ALA A 576 -9.93 -28.77 49.46
CA ALA A 576 -9.21 -29.57 48.47
C ALA A 576 -7.98 -30.21 49.11
N THR A 577 -7.67 -31.45 48.74
CA THR A 577 -6.43 -32.12 49.13
C THR A 577 -5.45 -32.03 47.96
N VAL A 578 -4.36 -31.30 48.15
CA VAL A 578 -3.33 -31.07 47.13
C VAL A 578 -2.00 -31.50 47.71
N GLU A 579 -1.30 -32.41 47.02
CA GLU A 579 -0.04 -33.00 47.48
C GLU A 579 -0.10 -33.55 48.92
N GLY A 580 -1.22 -34.21 49.26
CA GLY A 580 -1.44 -34.77 50.60
C GLY A 580 -1.72 -33.75 51.70
N GLN A 581 -1.82 -32.46 51.38
CA GLN A 581 -2.18 -31.41 52.33
C GLN A 581 -3.64 -30.98 52.12
N LEU A 582 -4.42 -30.89 53.20
CA LEU A 582 -5.77 -30.35 53.16
C LEU A 582 -5.73 -28.82 53.16
N TRP A 583 -6.48 -28.21 52.24
CA TRP A 583 -6.63 -26.77 52.10
C TRP A 583 -8.10 -26.37 52.25
N TYR A 584 -8.32 -25.19 52.84
CA TYR A 584 -9.63 -24.57 52.99
C TYR A 584 -9.71 -23.28 52.21
N ARG A 585 -10.82 -23.11 51.48
CA ARG A 585 -11.20 -21.86 50.85
C ARG A 585 -11.96 -21.02 51.86
N VAL A 586 -11.41 -19.88 52.23
CA VAL A 586 -11.87 -19.09 53.37
C VAL A 586 -12.37 -17.71 52.97
N SER A 587 -13.38 -17.25 53.71
CA SER A 587 -13.96 -15.91 53.61
C SER A 587 -14.10 -15.29 55.01
N ALA A 588 -13.92 -13.98 55.12
CA ALA A 588 -14.30 -13.19 56.31
C ALA A 588 -15.59 -12.45 56.00
N GLY A 589 -16.68 -12.85 56.67
CA GLY A 589 -18.02 -12.40 56.30
C GLY A 589 -18.35 -12.78 54.85
N SER A 590 -18.65 -11.78 54.01
CA SER A 590 -18.88 -11.94 52.57
C SER A 590 -17.62 -11.81 51.71
N THR A 591 -16.48 -11.45 52.30
CA THR A 591 -15.24 -11.20 51.55
C THR A 591 -14.46 -12.48 51.37
N PHE A 592 -14.31 -12.93 50.12
CA PHE A 592 -13.41 -14.02 49.78
C PHE A 592 -11.96 -13.62 50.05
N ILE A 593 -11.25 -14.41 50.85
CA ILE A 593 -9.85 -14.15 51.21
C ILE A 593 -8.93 -14.98 50.32
N GLY A 594 -9.17 -16.30 50.21
CA GLY A 594 -8.27 -17.19 49.50
C GLY A 594 -8.31 -18.62 50.02
N TRP A 595 -7.25 -19.37 49.74
CA TRP A 595 -6.98 -20.73 50.21
C TRP A 595 -5.84 -20.72 51.20
N THR A 596 -6.00 -21.39 52.33
CA THR A 596 -4.91 -21.64 53.28
C THR A 596 -4.93 -23.10 53.73
N LYS A 597 -3.81 -23.60 54.25
CA LYS A 597 -3.75 -24.98 54.75
C LYS A 597 -4.71 -25.13 55.93
N ALA A 598 -5.43 -26.24 55.99
CA ALA A 598 -6.36 -26.52 57.08
C ALA A 598 -5.68 -26.49 58.46
N ALA A 599 -4.41 -26.91 58.53
CA ALA A 599 -3.59 -26.87 59.75
C ALA A 599 -3.30 -25.45 60.28
N ASN A 600 -3.54 -24.40 59.48
CA ASN A 600 -3.40 -23.01 59.92
C ASN A 600 -4.64 -22.52 60.69
N LEU A 601 -5.73 -23.29 60.67
CA LEU A 601 -7.02 -22.94 61.23
C LEU A 601 -7.46 -23.93 62.31
N THR A 602 -8.33 -23.47 63.21
CA THR A 602 -8.94 -24.28 64.27
C THR A 602 -10.45 -24.08 64.30
N ALA A 603 -11.19 -25.08 64.80
CA ALA A 603 -12.61 -24.95 65.11
C ALA A 603 -12.86 -24.27 66.47
N THR A 604 -11.83 -24.19 67.33
CA THR A 604 -11.92 -23.57 68.65
C THR A 604 -12.00 -22.05 68.52
N SER A 605 -13.09 -21.47 69.02
CA SER A 605 -13.24 -20.02 69.13
C SER A 605 -12.16 -19.43 70.06
N PRO A 606 -11.52 -18.30 69.69
CA PRO A 606 -10.66 -17.55 70.60
C PRO A 606 -11.45 -16.81 71.69
N PHE A 607 -12.79 -16.74 71.55
CA PHE A 607 -13.70 -16.06 72.46
C PHE A 607 -14.39 -17.02 73.42
N ASP A 608 -14.62 -16.54 74.64
CA ASP A 608 -15.37 -17.26 75.67
C ASP A 608 -16.88 -17.28 75.32
N PRO A 609 -17.57 -18.41 75.52
CA PRO A 609 -19.02 -18.48 75.35
C PRO A 609 -19.76 -17.73 76.47
N ILE A 610 -20.97 -17.28 76.17
CA ILE A 610 -21.93 -16.78 77.17
C ILE A 610 -22.77 -17.98 77.62
N GLU A 611 -22.59 -18.43 78.86
CA GLU A 611 -23.31 -19.56 79.44
C GLU A 611 -24.79 -19.24 79.70
N TYR A 612 -25.07 -18.02 80.18
CA TYR A 612 -26.42 -17.46 80.26
C TYR A 612 -26.38 -15.93 80.21
N ASP A 613 -27.51 -15.32 79.82
CA ASP A 613 -27.75 -13.88 79.91
C ASP A 613 -29.24 -13.62 80.23
N LYS A 614 -29.52 -13.01 81.39
CA LYS A 614 -30.88 -12.79 81.91
C LYS A 614 -31.08 -11.36 82.39
N GLY A 615 -32.32 -10.87 82.30
CA GLY A 615 -32.70 -9.59 82.91
C GLY A 615 -32.74 -9.69 84.44
N VAL A 616 -32.27 -8.65 85.13
CA VAL A 616 -32.29 -8.57 86.60
C VAL A 616 -32.70 -7.16 87.04
N THR A 617 -33.18 -7.05 88.29
CA THR A 617 -33.39 -5.77 88.96
C THR A 617 -32.50 -5.70 90.19
N ALA A 618 -31.41 -4.95 90.10
CA ALA A 618 -30.46 -4.74 91.17
C ALA A 618 -29.81 -3.36 91.07
N TYR A 619 -29.19 -2.92 92.15
CA TYR A 619 -28.37 -1.72 92.23
C TYR A 619 -27.04 -2.05 92.90
N ALA A 620 -25.97 -1.51 92.34
CA ALA A 620 -24.64 -1.66 92.86
C ALA A 620 -23.87 -0.34 92.82
N ARG A 621 -22.76 -0.28 93.56
CA ARG A 621 -21.74 0.77 93.47
C ARG A 621 -20.38 0.15 93.28
N VAL A 622 -19.44 0.94 92.78
CA VAL A 622 -18.04 0.52 92.67
C VAL A 622 -17.45 0.34 94.07
N LYS A 623 -17.00 -0.88 94.41
CA LYS A 623 -16.29 -1.20 95.66
C LYS A 623 -14.79 -0.99 95.51
N THR A 624 -14.20 -1.55 94.44
CA THR A 624 -12.78 -1.41 94.10
C THR A 624 -12.64 -1.23 92.59
N ALA A 625 -11.99 -0.17 92.15
CA ALA A 625 -11.84 0.15 90.73
C ALA A 625 -10.50 -0.22 90.04
N PRO A 626 -9.34 -0.38 90.73
CA PRO A 626 -8.07 -0.56 90.04
C PRO A 626 -8.07 -1.77 89.09
N GLY A 627 -7.66 -1.56 87.84
CA GLY A 627 -7.50 -2.60 86.82
C GLY A 627 -8.81 -3.16 86.24
N ASN A 628 -9.98 -2.69 86.66
CA ASN A 628 -11.27 -3.18 86.18
C ASN A 628 -11.83 -2.27 85.07
N ALA A 629 -12.38 -2.88 84.04
CA ALA A 629 -12.88 -2.20 82.85
C ALA A 629 -14.36 -2.50 82.60
N VAL A 630 -15.01 -1.56 81.92
CA VAL A 630 -16.36 -1.67 81.38
C VAL A 630 -16.28 -1.95 79.89
N TRP A 631 -17.07 -2.90 79.42
CA TRP A 631 -17.02 -3.44 78.07
C TRP A 631 -18.39 -3.36 77.40
N THR A 632 -18.45 -3.36 76.07
CA THR A 632 -19.72 -3.34 75.32
C THR A 632 -20.50 -4.65 75.45
N LYS A 633 -19.80 -5.75 75.74
CA LYS A 633 -20.28 -7.10 76.07
C LYS A 633 -19.41 -7.68 77.19
N PRO A 634 -19.77 -8.79 77.85
CA PRO A 634 -18.87 -9.48 78.77
C PRO A 634 -17.45 -9.64 78.18
N TYR A 635 -16.41 -9.36 78.97
CA TYR A 635 -15.02 -9.42 78.47
C TYR A 635 -14.70 -10.76 77.83
N LYS A 636 -13.85 -10.74 76.80
CA LYS A 636 -13.38 -11.92 76.05
C LYS A 636 -14.47 -12.68 75.28
N THR A 637 -15.70 -12.15 75.20
CA THR A 637 -16.74 -12.66 74.29
C THR A 637 -16.65 -12.01 72.90
N GLU A 638 -17.28 -12.62 71.90
CA GLU A 638 -17.21 -12.18 70.50
C GLU A 638 -17.78 -10.75 70.32
N GLY A 639 -16.93 -9.84 69.84
CA GLY A 639 -17.26 -8.43 69.62
C GLY A 639 -17.23 -7.55 70.87
N ALA A 640 -16.70 -8.05 72.00
CA ALA A 640 -16.49 -7.22 73.19
C ALA A 640 -15.39 -6.16 72.94
N THR A 641 -15.73 -4.90 73.15
CA THR A 641 -14.82 -3.75 73.04
C THR A 641 -14.81 -2.95 74.33
N LEU A 642 -13.66 -2.35 74.64
CA LEU A 642 -13.50 -1.53 75.83
C LEU A 642 -14.38 -0.26 75.72
N VAL A 643 -15.21 -0.02 76.73
CA VAL A 643 -15.99 1.22 76.87
C VAL A 643 -15.20 2.25 77.65
N ASN A 644 -14.82 1.91 78.89
CA ASN A 644 -14.01 2.77 79.76
C ASN A 644 -13.44 1.98 80.95
N GLN A 645 -12.61 2.61 81.78
CA GLN A 645 -12.23 2.08 83.08
C GLN A 645 -13.40 2.20 84.08
N LEU A 646 -13.55 1.22 84.98
CA LEU A 646 -14.63 1.21 85.98
C LEU A 646 -14.53 2.40 86.96
N SER A 647 -13.32 2.90 87.20
CA SER A 647 -13.05 4.03 88.10
C SER A 647 -13.81 5.31 87.71
N VAL A 648 -14.12 5.50 86.43
CA VAL A 648 -14.90 6.64 85.93
C VAL A 648 -16.31 6.71 86.53
N TYR A 649 -16.83 5.56 86.98
CA TYR A 649 -18.17 5.45 87.54
C TYR A 649 -18.19 5.33 89.07
N ALA A 650 -17.05 5.56 89.73
CA ALA A 650 -16.95 5.54 91.18
C ALA A 650 -17.88 6.59 91.81
N GLY A 651 -18.53 6.23 92.93
CA GLY A 651 -19.48 7.09 93.64
C GLY A 651 -20.87 7.20 93.02
N LYS A 652 -21.12 6.65 91.82
CA LYS A 652 -22.43 6.65 91.18
C LYS A 652 -23.24 5.39 91.51
N ASN A 653 -24.55 5.54 91.63
CA ASN A 653 -25.47 4.41 91.70
C ASN A 653 -25.58 3.76 90.31
N MET A 654 -25.27 2.47 90.23
CA MET A 654 -25.32 1.70 88.99
C MET A 654 -26.58 0.84 89.01
N ARG A 655 -27.56 1.18 88.17
CA ARG A 655 -28.75 0.36 87.99
C ARG A 655 -28.40 -0.85 87.12
N ILE A 656 -28.50 -2.05 87.68
CA ILE A 656 -28.19 -3.28 86.97
C ILE A 656 -29.43 -3.74 86.20
N LEU A 657 -29.25 -4.00 84.91
CA LEU A 657 -30.31 -4.36 83.96
C LEU A 657 -30.26 -5.84 83.58
N ARG A 658 -29.05 -6.40 83.47
CA ARG A 658 -28.82 -7.78 83.06
C ARG A 658 -27.65 -8.39 83.80
N GLU A 659 -27.69 -9.72 83.92
CA GLU A 659 -26.62 -10.56 84.44
C GLU A 659 -26.27 -11.63 83.40
N ALA A 660 -24.99 -11.75 83.07
CA ALA A 660 -24.49 -12.76 82.15
C ALA A 660 -23.33 -13.54 82.77
N LYS A 661 -23.24 -14.83 82.47
CA LYS A 661 -22.16 -15.71 82.94
C LYS A 661 -21.29 -16.15 81.78
N THR A 662 -19.99 -16.12 82.03
CA THR A 662 -18.94 -16.65 81.17
C THR A 662 -18.09 -17.64 81.98
N PRO A 663 -17.27 -18.48 81.34
CA PRO A 663 -16.36 -19.38 82.04
C PRO A 663 -15.44 -18.67 83.05
N ILE A 664 -15.08 -17.41 82.78
CA ILE A 664 -14.16 -16.64 83.63
C ILE A 664 -14.81 -15.95 84.83
N THR A 665 -16.04 -15.44 84.70
CA THR A 665 -16.78 -14.74 85.79
C THR A 665 -18.23 -14.43 85.39
N THR A 666 -18.98 -13.82 86.32
CA THR A 666 -20.29 -13.20 86.08
C THR A 666 -20.13 -11.71 85.79
N TRP A 667 -20.97 -11.18 84.91
CA TRP A 667 -20.97 -9.81 84.42
C TRP A 667 -22.31 -9.14 84.63
N TYR A 668 -22.30 -7.85 84.99
CA TYR A 668 -23.49 -7.00 85.08
C TYR A 668 -23.52 -5.96 83.98
N GLN A 669 -24.63 -5.91 83.23
CA GLN A 669 -24.95 -4.77 82.39
C GLN A 669 -25.60 -3.70 83.26
N PHE A 670 -25.08 -2.48 83.23
CA PHE A 670 -25.60 -1.39 84.04
C PHE A 670 -25.91 -0.13 83.25
N SER A 671 -26.79 0.68 83.82
CA SER A 671 -27.09 2.05 83.39
C SER A 671 -26.84 3.05 84.50
N ILE A 672 -26.57 4.29 84.12
CA ILE A 672 -26.45 5.45 84.98
C ILE A 672 -27.23 6.59 84.29
N ASP A 673 -28.04 7.33 85.04
CA ASP A 673 -28.87 8.43 84.53
C ASP A 673 -29.71 8.01 83.30
N GLY A 674 -30.33 6.82 83.39
CA GLY A 674 -31.20 6.24 82.37
C GLY A 674 -30.47 5.63 81.16
N LYS A 675 -29.16 5.83 81.02
CA LYS A 675 -28.38 5.40 79.86
C LYS A 675 -27.60 4.11 80.12
N VAL A 676 -27.77 3.11 79.27
CA VAL A 676 -26.97 1.87 79.31
C VAL A 676 -25.51 2.20 79.02
N ILE A 677 -24.61 1.80 79.92
CA ILE A 677 -23.18 2.08 79.81
C ILE A 677 -22.43 0.88 79.23
N GLY A 678 -22.61 -0.31 79.79
CA GLY A 678 -21.90 -1.51 79.37
C GLY A 678 -21.94 -2.61 80.42
N TRP A 679 -21.06 -3.59 80.24
CA TRP A 679 -20.88 -4.77 81.07
C TRP A 679 -19.62 -4.65 81.92
N VAL A 680 -19.73 -5.02 83.19
CA VAL A 680 -18.62 -5.01 84.14
C VAL A 680 -18.61 -6.30 84.95
N ASP A 681 -17.42 -6.72 85.38
CA ASP A 681 -17.27 -7.82 86.33
C ASP A 681 -18.04 -7.52 87.63
N THR A 682 -18.71 -8.51 88.21
CA THR A 682 -19.46 -8.32 89.46
C THR A 682 -18.56 -8.25 90.70
N ARG A 683 -17.36 -8.84 90.67
CA ARG A 683 -16.40 -8.87 91.79
C ARG A 683 -15.98 -7.49 92.33
N PRO A 684 -15.71 -6.46 91.49
CA PRO A 684 -15.37 -5.11 91.95
C PRO A 684 -16.57 -4.28 92.44
N LEU A 685 -17.78 -4.84 92.50
CA LEU A 685 -18.99 -4.11 92.85
C LEU A 685 -19.49 -4.46 94.26
N ASP A 686 -20.06 -3.46 94.92
CA ASP A 686 -20.89 -3.63 96.12
C ASP A 686 -22.37 -3.59 95.70
N THR A 687 -23.00 -4.77 95.64
CA THR A 687 -24.42 -4.89 95.27
C THR A 687 -25.28 -4.72 96.51
N PHE A 688 -25.78 -3.50 96.71
CA PHE A 688 -26.51 -3.13 97.93
C PHE A 688 -28.02 -3.32 97.83
N TYR A 689 -28.55 -3.55 96.61
CA TYR A 689 -29.93 -3.98 96.41
C TYR A 689 -30.03 -5.00 95.27
N LYS A 690 -30.82 -6.04 95.47
CA LYS A 690 -31.29 -6.96 94.44
C LYS A 690 -32.68 -7.46 94.83
N GLN A 691 -33.51 -7.79 93.86
CA GLN A 691 -34.90 -8.22 94.12
C GLN A 691 -35.01 -9.39 95.11
N SER A 692 -34.01 -10.28 95.19
CA SER A 692 -33.99 -11.37 96.17
C SER A 692 -33.81 -10.92 97.63
N MET A 693 -33.60 -9.63 97.89
CA MET A 693 -33.55 -9.04 99.24
C MET A 693 -34.93 -8.60 99.72
N GLU A 694 -35.94 -8.60 98.85
CA GLU A 694 -37.32 -8.30 99.20
C GLU A 694 -37.93 -9.45 100.00
N THR A 695 -38.57 -9.14 101.11
CA THR A 695 -39.31 -10.10 101.93
C THR A 695 -40.80 -9.79 101.86
N PRO A 696 -41.68 -10.77 101.64
CA PRO A 696 -43.13 -10.57 101.69
C PRO A 696 -43.54 -10.02 103.05
N THR A 697 -44.50 -9.11 103.07
CA THR A 697 -44.98 -8.47 104.30
C THR A 697 -46.45 -8.13 104.13
N ASN A 698 -47.19 -8.03 105.24
CA ASN A 698 -48.58 -7.60 105.20
C ASN A 698 -48.84 -6.65 106.36
N LEU A 699 -48.74 -5.35 106.09
CA LEU A 699 -48.95 -4.30 107.09
C LEU A 699 -49.91 -3.25 106.55
N THR A 700 -50.69 -2.65 107.44
CA THR A 700 -51.41 -1.40 107.15
C THR A 700 -50.60 -0.22 107.66
N ARG A 701 -50.43 0.81 106.83
CA ARG A 701 -49.64 2.01 107.12
C ARG A 701 -50.32 3.27 106.58
N TYR A 702 -49.99 4.42 107.18
CA TYR A 702 -50.41 5.76 106.78
C TYR A 702 -49.19 6.67 106.61
N VAL A 703 -49.25 7.63 105.68
CA VAL A 703 -48.17 8.63 105.50
C VAL A 703 -48.11 9.55 106.72
N ILE A 704 -46.95 9.69 107.36
CA ILE A 704 -46.77 10.60 108.50
C ILE A 704 -47.03 12.04 108.02
N PRO A 705 -47.83 12.88 108.73
CA PRO A 705 -48.21 14.22 108.26
C PRO A 705 -47.03 15.14 107.89
N SER A 706 -45.91 15.05 108.60
CA SER A 706 -44.69 15.82 108.32
C SER A 706 -43.82 15.25 107.19
N LYS A 707 -44.18 14.09 106.63
CA LYS A 707 -43.43 13.34 105.61
C LYS A 707 -44.12 13.26 104.25
N THR A 708 -45.18 14.04 104.03
CA THR A 708 -45.91 14.10 102.75
C THR A 708 -45.04 14.56 101.58
N GLY A 709 -44.01 15.36 101.83
CA GLY A 709 -43.03 15.78 100.81
C GLY A 709 -42.01 14.72 100.41
N GLU A 710 -41.91 13.61 101.16
CA GLU A 710 -40.95 12.54 100.88
C GLU A 710 -41.31 11.77 99.61
N ALA A 711 -40.29 11.22 98.96
CA ALA A 711 -40.46 10.52 97.69
C ALA A 711 -40.87 9.04 97.87
N TYR A 712 -41.47 8.49 96.82
CA TYR A 712 -41.55 7.06 96.60
C TYR A 712 -40.92 6.69 95.25
N TYR A 713 -40.40 5.46 95.19
CA TYR A 713 -39.50 5.00 94.14
C TYR A 713 -39.96 3.66 93.55
N LYS A 714 -39.57 3.34 92.33
CA LYS A 714 -39.87 2.06 91.69
C LYS A 714 -39.25 0.86 92.43
N VAL A 715 -38.09 1.07 93.05
CA VAL A 715 -37.32 0.12 93.85
C VAL A 715 -36.84 0.83 95.11
N PRO A 716 -36.45 0.12 96.19
CA PRO A 716 -36.04 0.73 97.47
C PRO A 716 -34.64 1.37 97.41
N VAL A 717 -34.42 2.28 96.47
CA VAL A 717 -33.17 3.00 96.24
C VAL A 717 -33.48 4.47 95.94
N VAL A 718 -32.76 5.38 96.59
CA VAL A 718 -32.84 6.81 96.30
C VAL A 718 -32.04 7.09 95.02
N ASP A 719 -32.74 7.16 93.90
CA ASP A 719 -32.12 7.42 92.60
C ASP A 719 -33.14 8.12 91.69
N ALA A 720 -32.66 9.10 90.90
CA ALA A 720 -33.53 9.97 90.12
C ALA A 720 -34.34 9.19 89.06
N ASP A 721 -33.74 8.16 88.46
CA ASP A 721 -34.35 7.38 87.37
C ASP A 721 -35.52 6.51 87.85
N VAL A 722 -35.58 6.25 89.16
CA VAL A 722 -36.60 5.42 89.79
C VAL A 722 -37.50 6.21 90.72
N LYS A 723 -37.33 7.52 90.86
CA LYS A 723 -38.25 8.38 91.62
C LYS A 723 -39.54 8.53 90.83
N TRP A 724 -40.67 8.09 91.41
CA TRP A 724 -41.97 8.15 90.75
C TRP A 724 -42.85 9.30 91.21
N GLY A 725 -42.65 9.81 92.42
CA GLY A 725 -43.41 10.96 92.92
C GLY A 725 -43.13 11.24 94.39
N THR A 726 -44.03 12.00 95.02
CA THR A 726 -44.03 12.27 96.46
C THR A 726 -45.25 11.66 97.12
N LEU A 727 -45.17 11.44 98.44
CA LEU A 727 -46.25 10.84 99.23
C LEU A 727 -47.45 11.77 99.44
N ALA A 728 -47.43 13.01 98.93
CA ALA A 728 -48.43 14.04 99.17
C ALA A 728 -49.84 13.61 98.75
N THR A 729 -49.97 12.91 97.62
CA THR A 729 -51.24 12.40 97.08
C THR A 729 -51.86 11.32 97.97
N TYR A 730 -51.07 10.67 98.82
CA TYR A 730 -51.51 9.57 99.69
C TYR A 730 -51.66 10.00 101.15
N LYS A 731 -51.72 11.31 101.42
CA LYS A 731 -52.00 11.84 102.76
C LYS A 731 -53.37 11.35 103.22
N ASN A 732 -53.43 10.76 104.41
CA ASN A 732 -54.63 10.16 105.03
C ASN A 732 -55.18 8.89 104.34
N GLU A 733 -54.56 8.41 103.27
CA GLU A 733 -54.94 7.18 102.58
C GLU A 733 -54.45 5.94 103.35
N LYS A 734 -55.25 4.87 103.32
CA LYS A 734 -54.86 3.57 103.89
C LYS A 734 -53.94 2.84 102.90
N LEU A 735 -52.67 2.68 103.24
CA LEU A 735 -51.69 1.96 102.41
C LEU A 735 -51.48 0.53 102.92
N THR A 736 -51.42 -0.42 102.00
CA THR A 736 -50.98 -1.79 102.28
C THR A 736 -49.51 -1.92 101.94
N VAL A 737 -48.72 -2.46 102.86
CA VAL A 737 -47.33 -2.86 102.62
C VAL A 737 -47.32 -4.34 102.30
N ASP A 738 -46.99 -4.68 101.06
CA ASP A 738 -46.96 -6.07 100.57
C ASP A 738 -45.54 -6.68 100.57
N SER A 739 -44.51 -5.85 100.75
CA SER A 739 -43.12 -6.28 100.87
C SER A 739 -42.27 -5.26 101.61
N GLN A 740 -41.18 -5.72 102.23
CA GLN A 740 -40.15 -4.88 102.83
C GLN A 740 -38.76 -5.32 102.41
N ALA A 741 -37.81 -4.39 102.41
CA ALA A 741 -36.41 -4.66 102.13
C ALA A 741 -35.52 -3.76 103.00
N THR A 742 -34.41 -4.28 103.51
CA THR A 742 -33.39 -3.45 104.15
C THR A 742 -32.31 -3.15 103.13
N VAL A 743 -32.17 -1.87 102.77
CA VAL A 743 -31.22 -1.40 101.76
C VAL A 743 -30.38 -0.31 102.41
N GLU A 744 -29.05 -0.50 102.39
CA GLU A 744 -28.09 0.42 103.01
C GLU A 744 -28.39 0.72 104.50
N GLY A 745 -28.83 -0.30 105.25
CA GLY A 745 -29.19 -0.16 106.66
C GLY A 745 -30.50 0.59 106.93
N GLN A 746 -31.26 0.96 105.89
CA GLN A 746 -32.59 1.56 106.00
C GLN A 746 -33.67 0.54 105.65
N LEU A 747 -34.72 0.48 106.47
CA LEU A 747 -35.89 -0.34 106.16
C LEU A 747 -36.80 0.41 105.17
N TRP A 748 -37.19 -0.27 104.11
CA TRP A 748 -38.10 0.24 103.07
C TRP A 748 -39.36 -0.61 103.01
N TYR A 749 -40.48 0.04 102.73
CA TYR A 749 -41.78 -0.58 102.52
C TYR A 749 -42.25 -0.38 101.09
N ARG A 750 -42.68 -1.48 100.47
CA ARG A 750 -43.38 -1.48 99.20
C ARG A 750 -44.87 -1.24 99.45
N ILE A 751 -45.34 -0.06 99.09
CA ILE A 751 -46.69 0.42 99.35
C ILE A 751 -47.60 0.27 98.14
N ARG A 752 -48.86 -0.04 98.42
CA ARG A 752 -49.95 -0.19 97.45
C ARG A 752 -51.26 0.37 98.01
N THR A 753 -52.16 0.78 97.14
CA THR A 753 -53.60 0.85 97.48
C THR A 753 -54.19 -0.57 97.40
N SER A 754 -55.50 -0.72 97.65
CA SER A 754 -56.18 -2.03 97.53
C SER A 754 -55.99 -2.69 96.15
N THR A 755 -55.72 -1.92 95.09
CA THR A 755 -55.60 -2.42 93.71
C THR A 755 -54.31 -1.98 93.00
N THR A 756 -53.64 -0.90 93.42
CA THR A 756 -52.58 -0.27 92.61
C THR A 756 -51.21 -0.30 93.29
N PHE A 757 -50.18 -0.70 92.55
CA PHE A 757 -48.79 -0.56 92.98
C PHE A 757 -48.41 0.91 93.04
N ILE A 758 -47.93 1.40 94.19
CA ILE A 758 -47.47 2.79 94.31
C ILE A 758 -45.95 2.84 94.16
N GLY A 759 -45.21 2.09 94.97
CA GLY A 759 -43.76 2.11 94.95
C GLY A 759 -43.15 1.77 96.30
N TRP A 760 -41.88 2.10 96.48
CA TRP A 760 -41.10 1.91 97.69
C TRP A 760 -40.86 3.25 98.37
N THR A 761 -41.07 3.32 99.67
CA THR A 761 -40.66 4.47 100.49
C THR A 761 -40.01 3.99 101.78
N LYS A 762 -39.23 4.84 102.44
CA LYS A 762 -38.60 4.47 103.72
C LYS A 762 -39.68 4.18 104.75
N ALA A 763 -39.50 3.13 105.54
CA ALA A 763 -40.41 2.76 106.61
C ALA A 763 -40.66 3.91 107.60
N SER A 764 -39.64 4.73 107.84
CA SER A 764 -39.69 5.94 108.67
C SER A 764 -40.61 7.04 108.15
N ASN A 765 -41.12 6.94 106.92
CA ASN A 765 -42.08 7.90 106.35
C ASN A 765 -43.53 7.54 106.68
N LEU A 766 -43.76 6.35 107.25
CA LEU A 766 -45.08 5.79 107.48
C LEU A 766 -45.32 5.48 108.97
N SER A 767 -46.56 5.61 109.42
CA SER A 767 -47.02 5.23 110.76
C SER A 767 -48.01 4.07 110.71
N ALA A 768 -48.14 3.32 111.80
CA ALA A 768 -49.20 2.34 111.99
C ALA A 768 -50.56 3.00 112.32
N THR A 769 -50.53 4.24 112.82
CA THR A 769 -51.71 5.04 113.15
C THR A 769 -51.95 6.12 112.10
N LYS A 770 -53.21 6.49 111.91
CA LYS A 770 -53.65 7.52 110.96
C LYS A 770 -53.18 8.91 111.35
#